data_AF-A0A962KKM3-F1
#
_entry.id   AF-A0A962KKM3-F1
#
_cell.length_a   1.000
_cell.length_b   1.000
_cell.length_c   1.000
_cell.angle_alpha   90.00
_cell.angle_beta   90.00
_cell.angle_gamma   90.00
#
_symmetry.space_group_name_H-M   'P 1'
#
loop_
_entity.id
_entity.type
_entity.pdbx_description
1 polymer ?
#
loop_
_entity_poly.entity_id
_entity_poly.type
_entity_poly.pdbx_seq_one_letter_code
_entity_poly.pdbx_strand_id
1 'polypeptide(L)'
;MPGVRPLPVSTRATVEVPLQAASVDIWQQKYCLRDQQGNAVDRDIDAGFQRVARAIADVEATEALREHWYREFLWALRQGAIPAGRIVSNAGAEAYKANTSTINCTVSDTLADSMEGILSKNCEAGLTLKAGCGIGYEFSTLRPAGATVSGAGARTSGPLSFMDIFDKTCLTVSSAGGRRGAQMATFDVSHPDVLDFIRAKRETGRLRQFNQSLLITDEFMQAVQADASWPLVFPVRATSLAEAREKAGERGIAWRAWPADDGYFTNEQGETACKVYREVPARHIWHTIMSSTYDYAEPGFILIDRVNEMNNNWFCESIRATNPCGEQPLPPYGSCLLGSVNLTRFVENAFTAEAEFDWQRFARVVAVFTRMLDNVVEINGLPLAGQREEIRSKRRHGMGFLGLGSTLAMLRLRYGAAEAVDFTGKVARELALTGWRTGLELAAEKGMAPALEHDYTVTDAMLARRPEMREQGIKAGDKLPGRVLHARFSRYMQKIAEVDPALVEQLAEQGCRFTHHSSIAPTGTISLSLANNASNGIEPTFAHQYSRNVIREGKKSKEKVEVDSFELLAYRHLIDPQASPFATEGPHQLPDYFVTTDDVSPQEHVDIQAAAQTWVDSSISKTINVPSDIDYDEFKDIYLYAYHKGLKGCTTFRFNPEAFQGVLVREEDIANTLYRFTLSDGTSVEARGNEEIEYDGETHTAANLYDAIKEGYYGKL
;
A
#
# COMPACT_ATOMS: atom_id res chain seq x y z
N MET A 1 2.43 31.64 -21.66
CA MET A 1 3.66 31.71 -20.84
C MET A 1 3.81 33.09 -20.20
N PRO A 2 3.51 33.23 -18.90
CA PRO A 2 4.28 34.05 -17.99
C PRO A 2 5.26 33.13 -17.22
N GLY A 3 6.54 33.49 -17.24
CA GLY A 3 7.62 32.65 -16.73
C GLY A 3 7.62 32.49 -15.21
N VAL A 4 7.65 31.24 -14.76
CA VAL A 4 8.19 30.87 -13.45
C VAL A 4 9.60 31.44 -13.40
N ARG A 5 9.85 32.43 -12.52
CA ARG A 5 11.22 32.86 -12.24
C ARG A 5 12.01 31.63 -11.81
N PRO A 6 13.18 31.34 -12.39
CA PRO A 6 14.03 30.28 -11.88
C PRO A 6 14.37 30.63 -10.44
N LEU A 7 13.77 29.86 -9.54
CA LEU A 7 14.06 29.86 -8.12
C LEU A 7 15.56 29.51 -7.97
N PRO A 8 16.36 30.31 -7.24
CA PRO A 8 17.79 30.06 -7.13
C PRO A 8 18.02 28.67 -6.54
N VAL A 9 18.70 27.82 -7.28
CA VAL A 9 19.07 26.46 -6.86
C VAL A 9 20.22 26.60 -5.86
N SER A 10 20.05 26.09 -4.64
CA SER A 10 21.16 25.92 -3.68
C SER A 10 22.30 25.19 -4.40
N THR A 11 23.47 25.82 -4.49
CA THR A 11 24.68 25.27 -5.12
C THR A 11 25.48 24.37 -4.17
N ARG A 12 24.94 24.06 -2.98
CA ARG A 12 25.60 23.19 -2.01
C ARG A 12 25.55 21.74 -2.50
N ALA A 13 26.73 21.12 -2.61
CA ALA A 13 26.86 19.75 -3.06
C ALA A 13 26.09 18.81 -2.12
N THR A 14 25.17 18.02 -2.68
CA THR A 14 24.56 16.88 -1.97
C THR A 14 25.67 15.92 -1.54
N VAL A 15 25.60 15.43 -0.30
CA VAL A 15 26.49 14.36 0.15
C VAL A 15 26.29 13.12 -0.74
N GLU A 16 27.34 12.72 -1.46
CA GLU A 16 27.36 11.48 -2.23
C GLU A 16 27.95 10.36 -1.38
N VAL A 17 27.08 9.64 -0.67
CA VAL A 17 27.45 8.42 0.04
C VAL A 17 27.60 7.29 -0.99
N PRO A 18 28.75 6.60 -1.06
CA PRO A 18 28.93 5.47 -1.99
C PRO A 18 27.88 4.38 -1.78
N LEU A 19 27.45 3.74 -2.86
CA LEU A 19 26.53 2.60 -2.79
C LEU A 19 27.21 1.40 -2.14
N GLN A 20 26.51 0.74 -1.23
CA GLN A 20 26.94 -0.54 -0.67
C GLN A 20 26.72 -1.69 -1.68
N ALA A 21 27.53 -2.76 -1.56
CA ALA A 21 27.48 -3.89 -2.49
C ALA A 21 26.08 -4.51 -2.59
N ALA A 22 25.39 -4.68 -1.45
CA ALA A 22 24.04 -5.21 -1.42
C ALA A 22 23.04 -4.38 -2.26
N SER A 23 23.16 -3.05 -2.25
CA SER A 23 22.30 -2.17 -3.05
C SER A 23 22.54 -2.35 -4.55
N VAL A 24 23.81 -2.45 -4.95
CA VAL A 24 24.20 -2.70 -6.34
C VAL A 24 23.73 -4.07 -6.81
N ASP A 25 23.92 -5.11 -6.00
CA ASP A 25 23.52 -6.49 -6.33
C ASP A 25 22.00 -6.60 -6.54
N ILE A 26 21.21 -6.01 -5.63
CA ILE A 26 19.75 -6.01 -5.75
C ILE A 26 19.30 -5.20 -6.96
N TRP A 27 19.95 -4.06 -7.26
CA TRP A 27 19.66 -3.31 -8.49
C TRP A 27 19.95 -4.16 -9.74
N GLN A 28 21.11 -4.80 -9.81
CA GLN A 28 21.50 -5.66 -10.93
C GLN A 28 20.53 -6.84 -11.14
N GLN A 29 20.02 -7.42 -10.05
CA GLN A 29 19.10 -8.55 -10.11
C GLN A 29 17.66 -8.12 -10.46
N LYS A 30 17.20 -6.98 -9.97
CA LYS A 30 15.78 -6.60 -10.01
C LYS A 30 15.43 -5.51 -11.03
N TYR A 31 16.38 -4.68 -11.43
CA TYR A 31 16.12 -3.45 -12.19
C TYR A 31 17.02 -3.24 -13.40
N CYS A 32 18.26 -3.75 -13.40
CA CYS A 32 19.11 -3.73 -14.59
C CYS A 32 18.41 -4.47 -15.74
N LEU A 33 18.15 -3.75 -16.83
CA LEU A 33 17.59 -4.33 -18.03
C LEU A 33 18.64 -5.24 -18.68
N ARG A 34 18.22 -6.45 -19.06
CA ARG A 34 19.07 -7.45 -19.71
C ARG A 34 18.45 -7.91 -21.03
N ASP A 35 19.30 -8.27 -21.98
CA ASP A 35 18.87 -8.90 -23.22
C ASP A 35 18.52 -10.38 -23.03
N GLN A 36 18.10 -11.06 -24.11
CA GLN A 36 17.72 -12.48 -24.07
C GLN A 36 18.89 -13.41 -23.75
N GLN A 37 20.13 -12.96 -23.93
CA GLN A 37 21.35 -13.69 -23.62
C GLN A 37 21.84 -13.40 -22.18
N GLY A 38 21.14 -12.54 -21.44
CA GLY A 38 21.48 -12.16 -20.07
C GLY A 38 22.49 -11.01 -19.95
N ASN A 39 22.92 -10.41 -21.07
CA ASN A 39 23.85 -9.27 -21.02
C ASN A 39 23.14 -8.02 -20.54
N ALA A 40 23.83 -7.22 -19.73
CA ALA A 40 23.32 -5.95 -19.24
C ALA A 40 23.16 -4.93 -20.39
N VAL A 41 21.93 -4.45 -20.57
CA VAL A 41 21.60 -3.29 -21.43
C VAL A 41 21.85 -2.01 -20.64
N ASP A 42 21.40 -1.96 -19.38
CA ASP A 42 21.76 -0.88 -18.47
C ASP A 42 23.13 -1.18 -17.85
N ARG A 43 24.15 -0.38 -18.18
CA ARG A 43 25.52 -0.56 -17.67
C ARG A 43 25.64 -0.27 -16.16
N ASP A 44 24.85 0.67 -15.67
CA ASP A 44 24.83 1.15 -14.29
C ASP A 44 23.46 1.79 -14.00
N ILE A 45 23.26 2.24 -12.75
CA ILE A 45 22.00 2.84 -12.30
C ILE A 45 21.65 4.09 -13.11
N ASP A 46 22.64 4.91 -13.48
CA ASP A 46 22.41 6.15 -14.22
C ASP A 46 21.95 5.87 -15.66
N ALA A 47 22.50 4.85 -16.32
CA ALA A 47 22.01 4.39 -17.61
C ALA A 47 20.55 3.92 -17.52
N GLY A 48 20.19 3.25 -16.41
CA GLY A 48 18.80 2.93 -16.11
C GLY A 48 17.93 4.18 -15.97
N PHE A 49 18.42 5.22 -15.30
CA PHE A 49 17.72 6.51 -15.20
C PHE A 49 17.56 7.20 -16.56
N GLN A 50 18.59 7.18 -17.41
CA GLN A 50 18.53 7.74 -18.76
C GLN A 50 17.46 7.02 -19.60
N ARG A 51 17.42 5.68 -19.55
CA ARG A 51 16.39 4.88 -20.24
C ARG A 51 14.98 5.25 -19.77
N VAL A 52 14.75 5.25 -18.45
CA VAL A 52 13.44 5.56 -17.87
C VAL A 52 13.02 7.00 -18.19
N ALA A 53 13.91 7.98 -18.01
CA ALA A 53 13.64 9.38 -18.34
C ALA A 53 13.31 9.57 -19.82
N ARG A 54 14.04 8.89 -20.72
CA ARG A 54 13.78 8.96 -22.16
C ARG A 54 12.42 8.39 -22.51
N ALA A 55 12.12 7.18 -22.08
CA ALA A 55 10.85 6.51 -22.37
C ALA A 55 9.63 7.32 -21.90
N ILE A 56 9.72 7.93 -20.72
CA ILE A 56 8.64 8.75 -20.16
C ILE A 56 8.56 10.14 -20.84
N ALA A 57 9.69 10.72 -21.25
CA ALA A 57 9.70 12.00 -21.95
C ALA A 57 9.19 11.90 -23.39
N ASP A 58 9.37 10.76 -24.06
CA ASP A 58 8.99 10.56 -25.45
C ASP A 58 7.45 10.59 -25.69
N VAL A 59 6.65 10.52 -24.63
CA VAL A 59 5.19 10.72 -24.70
C VAL A 59 4.79 12.18 -24.91
N GLU A 60 5.71 13.13 -24.66
CA GLU A 60 5.45 14.55 -24.87
C GLU A 60 5.18 14.86 -26.36
N ALA A 61 4.33 15.85 -26.63
CA ALA A 61 3.75 16.06 -27.95
C ALA A 61 4.76 16.49 -29.03
N THR A 62 5.81 17.23 -28.66
CA THR A 62 6.79 17.79 -29.61
C THR A 62 8.20 17.39 -29.25
N GLU A 63 9.10 17.30 -30.24
CA GLU A 63 10.51 16.98 -30.02
C GLU A 63 11.20 17.93 -29.02
N ALA A 64 10.88 19.23 -29.08
CA ALA A 64 11.39 20.21 -28.13
C ALA A 64 10.95 19.93 -26.69
N LEU A 65 9.68 19.54 -26.48
CA LEU A 65 9.18 19.15 -25.17
C LEU A 65 9.80 17.83 -24.70
N ARG A 66 9.94 16.84 -25.60
CA ARG A 66 10.59 15.56 -25.28
C ARG A 66 12.01 15.76 -24.80
N GLU A 67 12.78 16.61 -25.46
CA GLU A 67 14.18 16.86 -25.08
C GLU A 67 14.30 17.72 -23.81
N HIS A 68 13.42 18.71 -23.62
CA HIS A 68 13.36 19.46 -22.37
C HIS A 68 13.04 18.56 -21.18
N TRP A 69 11.95 17.79 -21.28
CA TRP A 69 11.49 16.94 -20.19
C TRP A 69 12.38 15.73 -19.97
N TYR A 70 13.07 15.22 -20.99
CA TYR A 70 14.13 14.22 -20.77
C TYR A 70 15.19 14.72 -19.78
N ARG A 71 15.66 15.97 -19.95
CA ARG A 71 16.68 16.56 -19.07
C ARG A 71 16.13 16.81 -17.67
N GLU A 72 14.92 17.34 -17.56
CA GLU A 72 14.27 17.59 -16.27
C GLU A 72 13.98 16.28 -15.52
N PHE A 73 13.47 15.26 -16.21
CA PHE A 73 13.20 13.94 -15.62
C PHE A 73 14.49 13.26 -15.18
N LEU A 74 15.53 13.26 -16.01
CA LEU A 74 16.83 12.71 -15.63
C LEU A 74 17.44 13.45 -14.43
N TRP A 75 17.31 14.78 -14.39
CA TRP A 75 17.69 15.57 -13.23
C TRP A 75 16.93 15.14 -11.98
N ALA A 76 15.60 15.05 -12.04
CA ALA A 76 14.77 14.66 -10.89
C ALA A 76 15.12 13.24 -10.38
N LEU A 77 15.33 12.27 -11.28
CA LEU A 77 15.77 10.91 -10.92
C LEU A 77 17.09 10.95 -10.13
N ARG A 78 18.07 11.72 -10.60
CA ARG A 78 19.36 11.91 -9.92
C ARG A 78 19.24 12.66 -8.59
N GLN A 79 18.22 13.50 -8.44
CA GLN A 79 17.92 14.20 -7.17
C GLN A 79 17.09 13.38 -6.18
N GLY A 80 16.70 12.14 -6.52
CA GLY A 80 15.99 11.25 -5.60
C GLY A 80 14.50 11.08 -5.88
N ALA A 81 13.99 11.49 -7.04
CA ALA A 81 12.71 10.98 -7.52
C ALA A 81 12.89 9.50 -7.93
N ILE A 82 12.19 8.58 -7.27
CA ILE A 82 12.32 7.15 -7.53
C ILE A 82 10.95 6.62 -7.98
N PRO A 83 10.74 6.39 -9.30
CA PRO A 83 9.56 5.71 -9.80
C PRO A 83 9.42 4.32 -9.17
N ALA A 84 8.19 3.84 -9.04
CA ALA A 84 7.99 2.50 -8.50
C ALA A 84 8.65 1.43 -9.37
N GLY A 85 8.93 0.28 -8.74
CA GLY A 85 9.78 -0.74 -9.34
C GLY A 85 9.29 -1.30 -10.68
N ARG A 86 8.00 -1.19 -11.04
CA ARG A 86 7.52 -1.58 -12.37
C ARG A 86 7.87 -0.56 -13.44
N ILE A 87 7.75 0.73 -13.12
CA ILE A 87 8.21 1.82 -14.00
C ILE A 87 9.71 1.67 -14.28
N VAL A 88 10.52 1.50 -13.23
CA VAL A 88 11.99 1.36 -13.37
C VAL A 88 12.37 0.14 -14.23
N SER A 89 11.71 -1.00 -14.02
CA SER A 89 12.00 -2.25 -14.73
C SER A 89 11.54 -2.25 -16.19
N ASN A 90 10.45 -1.54 -16.52
CA ASN A 90 9.70 -1.78 -17.74
C ASN A 90 9.62 -0.57 -18.69
N ALA A 91 9.76 0.67 -18.22
CA ALA A 91 9.74 1.83 -19.11
C ALA A 91 10.93 1.81 -20.08
N GLY A 92 10.68 1.80 -21.40
CA GLY A 92 11.74 1.72 -22.41
C GLY A 92 12.34 0.32 -22.56
N ALA A 93 11.67 -0.72 -22.05
CA ALA A 93 12.13 -2.11 -22.13
C ALA A 93 11.37 -2.94 -23.20
N GLU A 94 10.54 -2.32 -24.04
CA GLU A 94 9.59 -2.98 -24.93
C GLU A 94 10.26 -3.96 -25.90
N ALA A 95 11.47 -3.62 -26.37
CA ALA A 95 12.26 -4.47 -27.25
C ALA A 95 12.76 -5.77 -26.57
N TYR A 96 12.77 -5.83 -25.24
CA TYR A 96 13.33 -6.92 -24.44
C TYR A 96 12.27 -7.65 -23.60
N LYS A 97 11.25 -6.92 -23.13
CA LYS A 97 10.17 -7.40 -22.25
C LYS A 97 8.81 -6.98 -22.82
N ALA A 98 8.36 -7.70 -23.85
CA ALA A 98 7.04 -7.46 -24.44
C ALA A 98 5.91 -7.72 -23.44
N ASN A 99 4.85 -6.91 -23.51
CA ASN A 99 3.61 -7.08 -22.73
C ASN A 99 3.77 -6.98 -21.20
N THR A 100 4.62 -6.06 -20.72
CA THR A 100 4.73 -5.74 -19.30
C THR A 100 4.05 -4.42 -18.96
N SER A 101 3.49 -4.32 -17.76
CA SER A 101 2.88 -3.09 -17.28
C SER A 101 3.87 -2.23 -16.50
N THR A 102 3.75 -0.90 -16.61
CA THR A 102 4.44 0.05 -15.73
C THR A 102 3.65 0.33 -14.44
N ILE A 103 2.48 -0.30 -14.27
CA ILE A 103 1.58 -0.13 -13.13
C ILE A 103 1.85 -1.18 -12.05
N ASN A 104 1.79 -0.75 -10.78
CA ASN A 104 2.04 -1.60 -9.63
C ASN A 104 0.74 -2.11 -8.99
N CYS A 105 -0.24 -1.23 -8.84
CA CYS A 105 -1.39 -1.43 -7.96
C CYS A 105 -2.68 -1.46 -8.77
N THR A 106 -3.46 -2.52 -8.57
CA THR A 106 -4.78 -2.69 -9.20
C THR A 106 -5.77 -3.26 -8.20
N VAL A 107 -7.05 -3.07 -8.48
CA VAL A 107 -8.17 -3.74 -7.82
C VAL A 107 -9.03 -4.40 -8.90
N SER A 108 -9.54 -5.59 -8.60
CA SER A 108 -10.46 -6.32 -9.46
C SER A 108 -11.79 -5.58 -9.58
N ASP A 109 -12.58 -5.93 -10.58
CA ASP A 109 -13.98 -5.53 -10.62
C ASP A 109 -14.77 -6.18 -9.46
N THR A 110 -16.00 -5.73 -9.25
CA THR A 110 -16.90 -6.37 -8.28
C THR A 110 -17.11 -7.84 -8.63
N LEU A 111 -16.95 -8.73 -7.65
CA LEU A 111 -17.20 -10.17 -7.84
C LEU A 111 -18.71 -10.42 -7.83
N ALA A 112 -19.30 -10.69 -8.99
CA ALA A 112 -20.72 -11.08 -9.06
C ALA A 112 -20.92 -12.47 -8.42
N ASP A 113 -21.99 -12.63 -7.64
CA ASP A 113 -22.33 -13.84 -6.88
C ASP A 113 -22.89 -14.96 -7.78
N SER A 114 -22.05 -15.43 -8.70
CA SER A 114 -22.30 -16.48 -9.67
C SER A 114 -21.00 -17.18 -10.08
N MET A 115 -21.08 -18.43 -10.57
CA MET A 115 -19.89 -19.17 -10.99
C MET A 115 -19.17 -18.49 -12.17
N GLU A 116 -19.92 -17.96 -13.14
CA GLU A 116 -19.36 -17.21 -14.27
C GLU A 116 -18.68 -15.92 -13.82
N GLY A 117 -19.33 -15.16 -12.91
CA GLY A 117 -18.75 -13.97 -12.29
C GLY A 117 -17.44 -14.28 -11.58
N ILE A 118 -17.40 -15.31 -10.74
CA ILE A 118 -16.20 -15.68 -9.97
C ILE A 118 -15.06 -16.13 -10.90
N LEU A 119 -15.33 -17.06 -11.83
CA LEU A 119 -14.28 -17.65 -12.68
C LEU A 119 -13.76 -16.66 -13.74
N SER A 120 -14.62 -15.78 -14.28
CA SER A 120 -14.17 -14.72 -15.19
C SER A 120 -13.21 -13.75 -14.48
N LYS A 121 -13.51 -13.37 -13.23
CA LYS A 121 -12.64 -12.50 -12.42
C LYS A 121 -11.34 -13.18 -12.00
N ASN A 122 -11.36 -14.50 -11.77
CA ASN A 122 -10.14 -15.27 -11.58
C ASN A 122 -9.26 -15.31 -12.86
N CYS A 123 -9.86 -15.36 -14.04
CA CYS A 123 -9.11 -15.25 -15.30
C CYS A 123 -8.45 -13.87 -15.46
N GLU A 124 -9.21 -12.80 -15.20
CA GLU A 124 -8.72 -11.43 -15.20
C GLU A 124 -7.57 -11.20 -14.19
N ALA A 125 -7.70 -11.81 -13.01
CA ALA A 125 -6.65 -11.85 -12.01
C ALA A 125 -5.35 -12.46 -12.54
N GLY A 126 -5.44 -13.64 -13.17
CA GLY A 126 -4.29 -14.29 -13.79
C GLY A 126 -3.59 -13.43 -14.85
N LEU A 127 -4.36 -12.73 -15.69
CA LEU A 127 -3.81 -11.79 -16.68
C LEU A 127 -3.12 -10.59 -16.03
N THR A 128 -3.71 -10.04 -14.97
CA THR A 128 -3.18 -8.89 -14.22
C THR A 128 -1.87 -9.25 -13.51
N LEU A 129 -1.84 -10.41 -12.84
CA LEU A 129 -0.64 -10.94 -12.17
C LEU A 129 0.48 -11.24 -13.16
N LYS A 130 0.14 -11.82 -14.33
CA LYS A 130 1.09 -12.08 -15.41
C LYS A 130 1.75 -10.78 -15.91
N ALA A 131 0.99 -9.70 -16.02
CA ALA A 131 1.50 -8.39 -16.45
C ALA A 131 2.43 -7.72 -15.42
N GLY A 132 2.50 -8.23 -14.19
CA GLY A 132 3.39 -7.72 -13.14
C GLY A 132 2.68 -6.99 -12.00
N CYS A 133 1.37 -6.78 -12.10
CA CYS A 133 0.61 -5.97 -11.14
C CYS A 133 0.25 -6.78 -9.89
N GLY A 134 0.21 -6.12 -8.74
CA GLY A 134 -0.49 -6.60 -7.56
C GLY A 134 -1.99 -6.29 -7.66
N ILE A 135 -2.84 -7.16 -7.16
CA ILE A 135 -4.30 -7.06 -7.33
C ILE A 135 -5.08 -7.28 -6.03
N GLY A 136 -6.05 -6.42 -5.75
CA GLY A 136 -6.97 -6.56 -4.62
C GLY A 136 -8.38 -6.99 -5.01
N TYR A 137 -9.13 -7.54 -4.05
CA TYR A 137 -10.49 -8.03 -4.24
C TYR A 137 -11.37 -7.72 -3.03
N GLU A 138 -12.67 -7.58 -3.28
CA GLU A 138 -13.73 -7.60 -2.28
C GLU A 138 -14.46 -8.95 -2.43
N PHE A 139 -14.42 -9.79 -1.39
CA PHE A 139 -15.01 -11.14 -1.42
C PHE A 139 -16.36 -11.28 -0.71
N SER A 140 -16.82 -10.22 -0.04
CA SER A 140 -18.08 -10.21 0.72
C SER A 140 -19.33 -10.05 -0.13
N THR A 141 -19.19 -9.81 -1.43
CA THR A 141 -20.30 -9.93 -2.38
C THR A 141 -20.72 -11.38 -2.63
N LEU A 142 -19.88 -12.37 -2.30
CA LEU A 142 -20.20 -13.78 -2.50
C LEU A 142 -21.02 -14.33 -1.33
N ARG A 143 -22.08 -15.09 -1.63
CA ARG A 143 -23.00 -15.59 -0.61
C ARG A 143 -22.32 -16.51 0.43
N PRO A 144 -22.79 -16.48 1.69
CA PRO A 144 -22.15 -17.21 2.78
C PRO A 144 -22.24 -18.72 2.63
N ALA A 145 -21.32 -19.43 3.29
CA ALA A 145 -21.30 -20.89 3.33
C ALA A 145 -22.66 -21.46 3.78
N GLY A 146 -23.11 -22.51 3.11
CA GLY A 146 -24.40 -23.13 3.39
C GLY A 146 -25.61 -22.43 2.76
N ALA A 147 -25.45 -21.26 2.14
CA ALA A 147 -26.54 -20.61 1.40
C ALA A 147 -26.96 -21.41 0.16
N THR A 148 -28.24 -21.31 -0.20
CA THR A 148 -28.83 -22.06 -1.31
C THR A 148 -28.30 -21.58 -2.67
N VAL A 149 -28.04 -22.52 -3.57
CA VAL A 149 -27.69 -22.25 -4.97
C VAL A 149 -28.90 -22.57 -5.86
N SER A 150 -29.51 -21.52 -6.42
CA SER A 150 -30.63 -21.65 -7.36
C SER A 150 -30.24 -22.50 -8.57
N GLY A 151 -31.10 -23.43 -8.99
CA GLY A 151 -30.87 -24.31 -10.14
C GLY A 151 -30.12 -25.62 -9.84
N ALA A 152 -29.20 -25.63 -8.86
CA ALA A 152 -28.43 -26.82 -8.50
C ALA A 152 -29.05 -27.65 -7.35
N GLY A 153 -30.02 -27.07 -6.61
CA GLY A 153 -30.60 -27.73 -5.42
C GLY A 153 -29.58 -27.99 -4.29
N ALA A 154 -28.42 -27.34 -4.36
CA ALA A 154 -27.28 -27.54 -3.47
C ALA A 154 -27.02 -26.32 -2.57
N ARG A 155 -26.08 -26.48 -1.64
CA ARG A 155 -25.55 -25.41 -0.79
C ARG A 155 -24.15 -25.03 -1.25
N THR A 156 -23.80 -23.75 -1.15
CA THR A 156 -22.45 -23.25 -1.50
C THR A 156 -21.43 -23.55 -0.40
N SER A 157 -20.15 -23.62 -0.76
CA SER A 157 -19.01 -23.67 0.16
C SER A 157 -18.59 -22.29 0.70
N GLY A 158 -19.16 -21.20 0.16
CA GLY A 158 -18.92 -19.83 0.62
C GLY A 158 -17.65 -19.18 0.03
N PRO A 159 -17.43 -17.87 0.30
CA PRO A 159 -16.35 -17.06 -0.26
C PRO A 159 -14.95 -17.65 -0.07
N LEU A 160 -14.63 -18.14 1.13
CA LEU A 160 -13.28 -18.61 1.44
C LEU A 160 -12.83 -19.79 0.57
N SER A 161 -13.76 -20.66 0.17
CA SER A 161 -13.45 -21.77 -0.74
C SER A 161 -13.13 -21.28 -2.15
N PHE A 162 -13.74 -20.18 -2.60
CA PHE A 162 -13.40 -19.57 -3.88
C PHE A 162 -12.08 -18.79 -3.79
N MET A 163 -11.78 -18.17 -2.65
CA MET A 163 -10.48 -17.53 -2.42
C MET A 163 -9.32 -18.52 -2.60
N ASP A 164 -9.50 -19.80 -2.25
CA ASP A 164 -8.48 -20.84 -2.48
C ASP A 164 -8.16 -21.00 -3.98
N ILE A 165 -9.12 -20.79 -4.89
CA ILE A 165 -8.88 -20.82 -6.35
C ILE A 165 -7.98 -19.66 -6.78
N PHE A 166 -8.23 -18.46 -6.24
CA PHE A 166 -7.40 -17.28 -6.52
C PHE A 166 -6.01 -17.41 -5.91
N ASP A 167 -5.89 -17.99 -4.71
CA ASP A 167 -4.60 -18.30 -4.07
C ASP A 167 -3.76 -19.24 -4.95
N LYS A 168 -4.36 -20.33 -5.45
CA LYS A 168 -3.67 -21.26 -6.37
C LYS A 168 -3.35 -20.65 -7.72
N THR A 169 -4.21 -19.77 -8.23
CA THR A 169 -3.94 -19.02 -9.46
C THR A 169 -2.70 -18.14 -9.28
N CYS A 170 -2.62 -17.37 -8.20
CA CYS A 170 -1.46 -16.52 -7.91
C CYS A 170 -0.18 -17.32 -7.67
N LEU A 171 -0.27 -18.46 -7.00
CA LEU A 171 0.87 -19.37 -6.81
C LEU A 171 1.40 -19.92 -8.15
N THR A 172 0.51 -20.20 -9.10
CA THR A 172 0.85 -20.79 -10.40
C THR A 172 1.39 -19.75 -11.39
N VAL A 173 0.82 -18.55 -11.40
CA VAL A 173 1.22 -17.49 -12.34
C VAL A 173 2.56 -16.88 -11.91
N SER A 174 3.60 -17.18 -12.69
CA SER A 174 4.88 -16.46 -12.57
C SER A 174 4.69 -15.02 -13.04
N SER A 175 4.71 -14.06 -12.11
CA SER A 175 4.57 -12.65 -12.43
C SER A 175 5.79 -12.16 -13.22
N ALA A 176 5.58 -11.27 -14.21
CA ALA A 176 6.65 -10.74 -15.04
C ALA A 176 7.85 -10.21 -14.21
N GLY A 177 9.06 -10.53 -14.65
CA GLY A 177 10.31 -10.14 -13.96
C GLY A 177 10.69 -11.02 -12.76
N GLY A 178 10.22 -12.28 -12.70
CA GLY A 178 10.64 -13.26 -11.69
C GLY A 178 10.18 -12.94 -10.27
N ARG A 179 9.06 -12.22 -10.11
CA ARG A 179 8.47 -11.90 -8.81
C ARG A 179 7.33 -12.87 -8.49
N ARG A 180 7.13 -13.16 -7.21
CA ARG A 180 5.90 -13.81 -6.73
C ARG A 180 4.74 -12.84 -6.91
N GLY A 181 3.56 -13.34 -7.29
CA GLY A 181 2.33 -12.54 -7.28
C GLY A 181 1.98 -12.09 -5.86
N ALA A 182 1.23 -11.00 -5.73
CA ALA A 182 0.77 -10.49 -4.45
C ALA A 182 -0.68 -10.05 -4.57
N GLN A 183 -1.51 -10.43 -3.60
CA GLN A 183 -2.93 -10.16 -3.62
C GLN A 183 -3.42 -9.55 -2.30
N MET A 184 -4.51 -8.79 -2.34
CA MET A 184 -5.26 -8.35 -1.14
C MET A 184 -6.67 -8.95 -1.17
N ALA A 185 -7.09 -9.55 -0.06
CA ALA A 185 -8.48 -9.93 0.16
C ALA A 185 -9.09 -8.98 1.19
N THR A 186 -10.08 -8.20 0.78
CA THR A 186 -10.91 -7.40 1.67
C THR A 186 -12.24 -8.07 1.96
N PHE A 187 -12.73 -7.88 3.18
CA PHE A 187 -13.96 -8.55 3.65
C PHE A 187 -14.75 -7.68 4.63
N ASP A 188 -16.05 -7.50 4.39
CA ASP A 188 -16.98 -6.78 5.24
C ASP A 188 -17.13 -7.43 6.61
N VAL A 189 -17.01 -6.63 7.67
CA VAL A 189 -17.18 -7.08 9.05
C VAL A 189 -18.58 -7.63 9.36
N SER A 190 -19.57 -7.29 8.55
CA SER A 190 -20.96 -7.74 8.68
C SER A 190 -21.24 -9.05 7.94
N HIS A 191 -20.31 -9.58 7.16
CA HIS A 191 -20.55 -10.79 6.40
C HIS A 191 -20.71 -12.03 7.33
N PRO A 192 -21.63 -12.98 7.07
CA PRO A 192 -21.86 -14.12 7.97
C PRO A 192 -20.64 -15.01 8.23
N ASP A 193 -19.73 -15.08 7.26
CA ASP A 193 -18.48 -15.85 7.33
C ASP A 193 -17.28 -15.04 7.87
N VAL A 194 -17.50 -13.84 8.45
CA VAL A 194 -16.42 -12.95 8.93
C VAL A 194 -15.50 -13.61 9.95
N LEU A 195 -16.03 -14.42 10.88
CA LEU A 195 -15.22 -15.09 11.89
C LEU A 195 -14.31 -16.16 11.28
N ASP A 196 -14.75 -16.81 10.21
CA ASP A 196 -13.94 -17.79 9.48
C ASP A 196 -12.87 -17.07 8.66
N PHE A 197 -13.20 -15.92 8.05
CA PHE A 197 -12.22 -15.07 7.36
C PHE A 197 -11.10 -14.61 8.29
N ILE A 198 -11.44 -14.13 9.50
CA ILE A 198 -10.46 -13.70 10.51
C ILE A 198 -9.51 -14.86 10.88
N ARG A 199 -10.03 -16.08 10.94
CA ARG A 199 -9.27 -17.27 11.36
C ARG A 199 -8.59 -18.01 10.20
N ALA A 200 -8.81 -17.59 8.96
CA ALA A 200 -8.47 -18.40 7.78
C ALA A 200 -6.97 -18.74 7.70
N LYS A 201 -6.09 -17.80 8.09
CA LYS A 201 -4.63 -17.99 8.10
C LYS A 201 -4.06 -18.69 9.34
N ARG A 202 -4.90 -19.04 10.31
CA ARG A 202 -4.51 -19.95 11.41
C ARG A 202 -4.26 -21.36 10.88
N GLU A 203 -4.89 -21.70 9.76
CA GLU A 203 -4.63 -22.93 9.04
C GLU A 203 -3.32 -22.84 8.26
N THR A 204 -2.35 -23.67 8.64
CA THR A 204 -1.03 -23.71 8.01
C THR A 204 -1.14 -23.95 6.51
N GLY A 205 -0.68 -22.98 5.71
CA GLY A 205 -0.60 -23.15 4.25
C GLY A 205 -1.74 -22.51 3.46
N ARG A 206 -2.80 -22.09 4.12
CA ARG A 206 -3.99 -21.54 3.47
C ARG A 206 -3.88 -20.03 3.23
N LEU A 207 -4.35 -19.58 2.06
CA LEU A 207 -4.40 -18.17 1.64
C LEU A 207 -3.05 -17.41 1.76
N ARG A 208 -1.93 -18.09 1.54
CA ARG A 208 -0.57 -17.51 1.68
C ARG A 208 -0.27 -16.41 0.66
N GLN A 209 -0.94 -16.38 -0.48
CA GLN A 209 -0.72 -15.38 -1.53
C GLN A 209 -1.52 -14.10 -1.32
N PHE A 210 -2.37 -14.05 -0.30
CA PHE A 210 -3.15 -12.88 0.08
C PHE A 210 -2.54 -12.18 1.29
N ASN A 211 -2.61 -10.85 1.33
CA ASN A 211 -2.82 -10.14 2.58
C ASN A 211 -4.33 -10.08 2.84
N GLN A 212 -4.76 -10.18 4.10
CA GLN A 212 -6.17 -10.10 4.46
C GLN A 212 -6.46 -8.81 5.25
N SER A 213 -7.57 -8.15 4.96
CA SER A 213 -8.03 -7.00 5.73
C SER A 213 -9.54 -6.93 5.84
N LEU A 214 -10.03 -6.48 6.99
CA LEU A 214 -11.46 -6.25 7.19
C LEU A 214 -11.86 -4.82 6.78
N LEU A 215 -13.01 -4.70 6.13
CA LEU A 215 -13.68 -3.44 5.87
C LEU A 215 -14.55 -3.11 7.08
N ILE A 216 -14.16 -2.07 7.79
CA ILE A 216 -14.72 -1.73 9.08
C ILE A 216 -15.39 -0.36 8.97
N THR A 217 -16.65 -0.33 9.40
CA THR A 217 -17.50 0.85 9.36
C THR A 217 -17.45 1.62 10.67
N ASP A 218 -17.80 2.89 10.63
CA ASP A 218 -17.99 3.72 11.83
C ASP A 218 -19.08 3.13 12.73
N GLU A 219 -20.16 2.60 12.14
CA GLU A 219 -21.25 1.94 12.86
C GLU A 219 -20.75 0.73 13.67
N PHE A 220 -19.83 -0.08 13.12
CA PHE A 220 -19.24 -1.20 13.85
C PHE A 220 -18.38 -0.72 15.01
N MET A 221 -17.54 0.30 14.80
CA MET A 221 -16.71 0.86 15.86
C MET A 221 -17.54 1.43 17.01
N GLN A 222 -18.62 2.14 16.69
CA GLN A 222 -19.59 2.62 17.69
C GLN A 222 -20.24 1.46 18.45
N ALA A 223 -20.61 0.38 17.76
CA ALA A 223 -21.15 -0.82 18.39
C ALA A 223 -20.15 -1.51 19.34
N VAL A 224 -18.86 -1.57 18.98
CA VAL A 224 -17.79 -2.11 19.85
C VAL A 224 -17.66 -1.27 21.13
N GLN A 225 -17.64 0.06 21.00
CA GLN A 225 -17.51 0.97 22.13
C GLN A 225 -18.74 0.92 23.05
N ALA A 226 -19.94 0.85 22.47
CA ALA A 226 -21.21 0.79 23.20
C ALA A 226 -21.57 -0.61 23.73
N ASP A 227 -20.74 -1.63 23.49
CA ASP A 227 -21.04 -3.04 23.83
C ASP A 227 -22.37 -3.53 23.23
N ALA A 228 -22.65 -3.12 21.99
CA ALA A 228 -23.88 -3.45 21.30
C ALA A 228 -23.79 -4.77 20.51
N SER A 229 -24.95 -5.32 20.16
CA SER A 229 -25.04 -6.41 19.18
C SER A 229 -24.73 -5.91 17.77
N TRP A 230 -24.09 -6.77 16.98
CA TRP A 230 -23.78 -6.56 15.57
C TRP A 230 -24.49 -7.62 14.71
N PRO A 231 -25.33 -7.22 13.74
CA PRO A 231 -25.99 -8.16 12.85
C PRO A 231 -25.04 -8.62 11.74
N LEU A 232 -24.91 -9.93 11.58
CA LEU A 232 -24.28 -10.55 10.42
C LEU A 232 -25.31 -10.74 9.32
N VAL A 233 -25.07 -10.11 8.17
CA VAL A 233 -26.08 -9.91 7.14
C VAL A 233 -25.58 -10.27 5.74
N PHE A 234 -26.49 -10.73 4.88
CA PHE A 234 -26.23 -10.89 3.46
C PHE A 234 -27.48 -10.55 2.62
N PRO A 235 -27.35 -9.94 1.43
CA PRO A 235 -28.49 -9.55 0.60
C PRO A 235 -29.47 -10.67 0.29
N VAL A 236 -30.75 -10.29 0.20
CA VAL A 236 -31.81 -11.15 -0.29
C VAL A 236 -32.15 -10.76 -1.73
N ARG A 237 -32.22 -11.76 -2.60
CA ARG A 237 -32.71 -11.56 -3.98
C ARG A 237 -34.18 -11.14 -3.95
N ALA A 238 -34.58 -10.25 -4.87
CA ALA A 238 -35.95 -9.73 -4.90
C ALA A 238 -37.01 -10.84 -4.99
N THR A 239 -36.71 -11.92 -5.71
CA THR A 239 -37.58 -13.09 -5.86
C THR A 239 -37.80 -13.88 -4.56
N SER A 240 -36.92 -13.73 -3.57
CA SER A 240 -36.98 -14.44 -2.29
C SER A 240 -37.35 -13.54 -1.11
N LEU A 241 -37.63 -12.25 -1.35
CA LEU A 241 -37.89 -11.28 -0.27
C LEU A 241 -39.16 -11.60 0.52
N ALA A 242 -40.24 -11.97 -0.16
CA ALA A 242 -41.51 -12.30 0.51
C ALA A 242 -41.36 -13.49 1.46
N GLU A 243 -40.71 -14.55 0.98
CA GLU A 243 -40.38 -15.74 1.79
C GLU A 243 -39.42 -15.38 2.94
N ALA A 244 -38.42 -14.53 2.69
CA ALA A 244 -37.50 -14.10 3.72
C ALA A 244 -38.20 -13.30 4.82
N ARG A 245 -39.11 -12.39 4.47
CA ARG A 245 -39.93 -11.62 5.42
C ARG A 245 -40.89 -12.51 6.19
N GLU A 246 -41.53 -13.48 5.54
CA GLU A 246 -42.42 -14.44 6.20
C GLU A 246 -41.67 -15.29 7.23
N LYS A 247 -40.47 -15.78 6.88
CA LYS A 247 -39.68 -16.64 7.76
C LYS A 247 -38.93 -15.90 8.86
N ALA A 248 -38.40 -14.72 8.58
CA ALA A 248 -37.53 -13.98 9.50
C ALA A 248 -38.23 -12.82 10.22
N GLY A 249 -39.44 -12.44 9.80
CA GLY A 249 -40.13 -11.22 10.24
C GLY A 249 -39.43 -9.94 9.77
N GLU A 250 -40.03 -8.78 10.03
CA GLU A 250 -39.45 -7.48 9.64
C GLU A 250 -38.12 -7.20 10.35
N ARG A 251 -37.95 -7.66 11.61
CA ARG A 251 -36.70 -7.55 12.36
C ARG A 251 -35.58 -8.45 11.82
N GLY A 252 -35.89 -9.40 10.95
CA GLY A 252 -34.90 -10.27 10.30
C GLY A 252 -34.31 -9.69 9.01
N ILE A 253 -34.70 -8.47 8.63
CA ILE A 253 -34.19 -7.75 7.45
C ILE A 253 -33.51 -6.46 7.91
N ALA A 254 -32.25 -6.30 7.54
CA ALA A 254 -31.49 -5.05 7.68
C ALA A 254 -31.38 -4.36 6.32
N TRP A 255 -31.44 -3.04 6.31
CA TRP A 255 -31.23 -2.23 5.10
C TRP A 255 -29.81 -1.68 5.11
N ARG A 256 -29.04 -1.97 4.06
CA ARG A 256 -27.63 -1.60 3.98
C ARG A 256 -27.28 -1.15 2.57
N ALA A 257 -26.35 -0.21 2.43
CA ALA A 257 -25.69 0.02 1.14
C ALA A 257 -24.95 -1.26 0.71
N TRP A 258 -25.09 -1.67 -0.54
CA TRP A 258 -24.45 -2.88 -1.07
C TRP A 258 -23.73 -2.58 -2.40
N PRO A 259 -22.54 -3.16 -2.65
CA PRO A 259 -21.72 -2.78 -3.80
C PRO A 259 -22.05 -3.52 -5.10
N ALA A 260 -23.02 -4.42 -5.10
CA ALA A 260 -23.39 -5.25 -6.24
C ALA A 260 -24.90 -5.22 -6.48
N ASP A 261 -25.30 -5.23 -7.75
CA ASP A 261 -26.69 -5.40 -8.17
C ASP A 261 -26.86 -6.76 -8.85
N ASP A 262 -26.90 -7.82 -8.03
CA ASP A 262 -27.08 -9.21 -8.49
C ASP A 262 -28.56 -9.66 -8.41
N GLY A 263 -29.48 -8.74 -8.73
CA GLY A 263 -30.93 -8.95 -8.63
C GLY A 263 -31.44 -8.90 -7.18
N TYR A 264 -30.76 -8.13 -6.33
CA TYR A 264 -31.17 -7.87 -4.97
C TYR A 264 -32.32 -6.86 -4.91
N PHE A 265 -33.07 -6.87 -3.79
CA PHE A 265 -34.11 -5.86 -3.59
C PHE A 265 -33.51 -4.59 -2.99
N THR A 266 -33.69 -3.48 -3.68
CA THR A 266 -33.22 -2.16 -3.25
C THR A 266 -34.41 -1.22 -3.06
N ASN A 267 -34.45 -0.48 -1.96
CA ASN A 267 -35.52 0.49 -1.68
C ASN A 267 -35.32 1.81 -2.44
N GLU A 268 -36.26 2.74 -2.29
CA GLU A 268 -36.20 4.07 -2.92
C GLU A 268 -35.01 4.92 -2.42
N GLN A 269 -34.46 4.62 -1.24
CA GLN A 269 -33.24 5.25 -0.72
C GLN A 269 -31.94 4.65 -1.29
N GLY A 270 -32.03 3.59 -2.11
CA GLY A 270 -30.85 2.92 -2.66
C GLY A 270 -30.20 1.89 -1.72
N GLU A 271 -30.88 1.51 -0.64
CA GLU A 271 -30.40 0.50 0.30
C GLU A 271 -30.92 -0.89 -0.09
N THR A 272 -30.08 -1.90 0.04
CA THR A 272 -30.40 -3.29 -0.26
C THR A 272 -30.92 -4.00 0.99
N ALA A 273 -31.97 -4.80 0.81
CA ALA A 273 -32.52 -5.65 1.86
C ALA A 273 -31.59 -6.85 2.11
N CYS A 274 -31.01 -6.92 3.30
CA CYS A 274 -30.13 -7.97 3.75
C CYS A 274 -30.78 -8.82 4.84
N LYS A 275 -30.75 -10.14 4.68
CA LYS A 275 -31.20 -11.07 5.71
C LYS A 275 -30.20 -11.06 6.86
N VAL A 276 -30.70 -10.95 8.09
CA VAL A 276 -29.92 -11.17 9.29
C VAL A 276 -29.77 -12.68 9.51
N TYR A 277 -28.53 -13.18 9.46
CA TYR A 277 -28.20 -14.57 9.71
C TYR A 277 -28.02 -14.86 11.19
N ARG A 278 -27.39 -13.93 11.90
CA ARG A 278 -27.08 -14.02 13.34
C ARG A 278 -26.76 -12.64 13.87
N GLU A 279 -27.11 -12.39 15.13
CA GLU A 279 -26.57 -11.26 15.89
C GLU A 279 -25.46 -11.75 16.82
N VAL A 280 -24.36 -11.00 16.88
CA VAL A 280 -23.17 -11.33 17.68
C VAL A 280 -22.75 -10.08 18.43
N PRO A 281 -22.32 -10.14 19.70
CA PRO A 281 -21.76 -8.96 20.37
C PRO A 281 -20.62 -8.37 19.54
N ALA A 282 -20.64 -7.07 19.25
CA ALA A 282 -19.62 -6.42 18.43
C ALA A 282 -18.21 -6.64 19.02
N ARG A 283 -18.11 -6.57 20.36
CA ARG A 283 -16.87 -6.88 21.10
C ARG A 283 -16.36 -8.30 20.88
N HIS A 284 -17.22 -9.29 20.66
CA HIS A 284 -16.76 -10.64 20.37
C HIS A 284 -16.02 -10.71 19.03
N ILE A 285 -16.53 -10.03 18.01
CA ILE A 285 -15.86 -9.91 16.71
C ILE A 285 -14.55 -9.13 16.90
N TRP A 286 -14.60 -7.97 17.58
CA TRP A 286 -13.41 -7.17 17.88
C TRP A 286 -12.31 -7.95 18.59
N HIS A 287 -12.64 -8.69 19.65
CA HIS A 287 -11.67 -9.52 20.38
C HIS A 287 -11.09 -10.61 19.49
N THR A 288 -11.89 -11.18 18.58
CA THR A 288 -11.40 -12.19 17.63
C THR A 288 -10.42 -11.57 16.62
N ILE A 289 -10.69 -10.34 16.16
CA ILE A 289 -9.76 -9.57 15.31
C ILE A 289 -8.45 -9.35 16.07
N MET A 290 -8.51 -8.72 17.24
CA MET A 290 -7.31 -8.34 18.00
C MET A 290 -6.48 -9.57 18.42
N SER A 291 -7.11 -10.65 18.90
CA SER A 291 -6.39 -11.90 19.18
C SER A 291 -5.75 -12.48 17.92
N SER A 292 -6.47 -12.49 16.79
CA SER A 292 -5.89 -13.00 15.54
C SER A 292 -4.70 -12.17 15.08
N THR A 293 -4.79 -10.85 15.15
CA THR A 293 -3.68 -9.97 14.76
C THR A 293 -2.50 -10.09 15.74
N TYR A 294 -2.75 -10.28 17.04
CA TYR A 294 -1.71 -10.49 18.04
C TYR A 294 -0.90 -11.77 17.81
N ASP A 295 -1.58 -12.86 17.43
CA ASP A 295 -0.97 -14.17 17.23
C ASP A 295 -0.45 -14.38 15.80
N TYR A 296 -1.16 -13.83 14.80
CA TYR A 296 -1.01 -14.11 13.37
C TYR A 296 -0.72 -12.88 12.49
N ALA A 297 -0.54 -11.67 13.06
CA ALA A 297 -0.35 -10.40 12.35
C ALA A 297 -1.47 -10.03 11.34
N GLU A 298 -2.54 -10.81 11.27
CA GLU A 298 -3.66 -10.66 10.33
C GLU A 298 -5.00 -11.05 10.97
N PRO A 299 -6.12 -10.46 10.51
CA PRO A 299 -6.22 -9.52 9.39
C PRO A 299 -5.77 -8.10 9.76
N GLY A 300 -5.38 -7.33 8.74
CA GLY A 300 -5.31 -5.87 8.81
C GLY A 300 -6.70 -5.24 8.89
N PHE A 301 -6.74 -3.93 9.07
CA PHE A 301 -7.97 -3.20 9.33
C PHE A 301 -8.08 -1.98 8.40
N ILE A 302 -9.18 -1.87 7.65
CA ILE A 302 -9.46 -0.77 6.72
C ILE A 302 -10.72 -0.05 7.19
N LEU A 303 -10.60 1.23 7.50
CA LEU A 303 -11.72 2.09 7.89
C LEU A 303 -12.44 2.57 6.63
N ILE A 304 -13.38 1.75 6.15
CA ILE A 304 -13.92 1.90 4.80
C ILE A 304 -14.76 3.16 4.63
N ASP A 305 -15.44 3.58 5.70
CA ASP A 305 -16.20 4.83 5.70
C ASP A 305 -15.26 6.04 5.63
N ARG A 306 -14.15 6.02 6.39
CA ARG A 306 -13.11 7.05 6.33
C ARG A 306 -12.44 7.11 4.96
N VAL A 307 -12.16 5.96 4.35
CA VAL A 307 -11.62 5.86 2.98
C VAL A 307 -12.57 6.54 1.98
N ASN A 308 -13.87 6.25 2.03
CA ASN A 308 -14.85 6.82 1.10
C ASN A 308 -15.16 8.30 1.40
N GLU A 309 -15.19 8.70 2.67
CA GLU A 309 -15.40 10.08 3.08
C GLU A 309 -14.31 11.00 2.52
N MET A 310 -13.06 10.54 2.58
CA MET A 310 -11.87 11.26 2.14
C MET A 310 -11.50 10.99 0.67
N ASN A 311 -12.28 10.20 -0.08
CA ASN A 311 -12.05 9.95 -1.50
C ASN A 311 -12.39 11.21 -2.31
N ASN A 312 -11.44 11.70 -3.10
CA ASN A 312 -11.67 12.89 -3.94
C ASN A 312 -12.76 12.67 -5.01
N ASN A 313 -12.98 11.42 -5.41
CA ASN A 313 -13.98 11.05 -6.43
C ASN A 313 -15.29 10.50 -5.81
N TRP A 314 -15.61 10.90 -4.57
CA TRP A 314 -16.79 10.47 -3.80
C TRP A 314 -18.15 10.54 -4.56
N PHE A 315 -18.22 11.33 -5.63
CA PHE A 315 -19.42 11.55 -6.45
C PHE A 315 -19.58 10.55 -7.60
N CYS A 316 -18.53 9.84 -8.03
CA CYS A 316 -18.60 8.96 -9.20
C CYS A 316 -18.10 7.54 -8.95
N GLU A 317 -17.71 7.21 -7.73
CA GLU A 317 -17.23 5.87 -7.37
C GLU A 317 -17.40 5.59 -5.87
N SER A 318 -17.30 4.31 -5.53
CA SER A 318 -17.20 3.80 -4.17
C SER A 318 -16.03 2.84 -4.09
N ILE A 319 -15.30 2.89 -2.99
CA ILE A 319 -14.14 2.05 -2.74
C ILE A 319 -14.54 0.97 -1.74
N ARG A 320 -14.16 -0.28 -2.04
CA ARG A 320 -14.32 -1.42 -1.13
C ARG A 320 -13.15 -2.40 -1.13
N ALA A 321 -12.09 -2.12 -1.88
CA ALA A 321 -10.88 -2.91 -1.85
C ALA A 321 -9.66 -2.02 -1.94
N THR A 322 -8.51 -2.56 -1.54
CA THR A 322 -7.20 -1.93 -1.69
C THR A 322 -6.30 -2.84 -2.51
N ASN A 323 -5.23 -2.28 -3.07
CA ASN A 323 -4.13 -3.09 -3.61
C ASN A 323 -3.44 -3.92 -2.48
N PRO A 324 -2.51 -4.84 -2.81
CA PRO A 324 -1.86 -5.73 -1.85
C PRO A 324 -1.31 -5.09 -0.57
N CYS A 325 -0.76 -3.87 -0.63
CA CYS A 325 -0.11 -3.25 0.53
C CYS A 325 -0.97 -2.19 1.25
N GLY A 326 -2.24 -2.00 0.84
CA GLY A 326 -3.22 -1.15 1.51
C GLY A 326 -3.12 0.37 1.24
N GLU A 327 -2.10 0.82 0.52
CA GLU A 327 -1.82 2.23 0.25
C GLU A 327 -2.67 2.83 -0.89
N GLN A 328 -3.26 1.99 -1.73
CA GLN A 328 -4.19 2.37 -2.79
C GLN A 328 -5.55 1.71 -2.58
N PRO A 329 -6.45 2.34 -1.81
CA PRO A 329 -7.88 2.07 -1.89
C PRO A 329 -8.37 2.49 -3.29
N LEU A 330 -8.95 1.55 -4.02
CA LEU A 330 -9.30 1.74 -5.43
C LEU A 330 -10.73 1.26 -5.72
N PRO A 331 -11.44 1.90 -6.66
CA PRO A 331 -12.73 1.42 -7.13
C PRO A 331 -12.56 0.13 -7.95
N PRO A 332 -13.67 -0.53 -8.33
CA PRO A 332 -13.65 -1.63 -9.31
C PRO A 332 -12.83 -1.28 -10.57
N TYR A 333 -11.97 -2.19 -11.02
CA TYR A 333 -10.93 -1.99 -12.05
C TYR A 333 -9.91 -0.87 -11.79
N GLY A 334 -9.97 -0.20 -10.65
CA GLY A 334 -9.09 0.90 -10.33
C GLY A 334 -7.63 0.48 -10.42
N SER A 335 -6.79 1.37 -10.90
CA SER A 335 -5.35 1.15 -10.99
C SER A 335 -4.58 2.42 -10.70
N CYS A 336 -3.36 2.26 -10.20
CA CYS A 336 -2.55 3.38 -9.76
C CYS A 336 -1.06 3.09 -9.95
N LEU A 337 -0.37 4.05 -10.56
CA LEU A 337 1.09 4.09 -10.62
C LEU A 337 1.65 4.78 -9.38
N LEU A 338 2.85 4.38 -8.96
CA LEU A 338 3.45 4.83 -7.71
C LEU A 338 4.83 5.46 -7.96
N GLY A 339 5.25 6.31 -7.03
CA GLY A 339 6.58 6.89 -6.98
C GLY A 339 6.92 7.37 -5.59
N SER A 340 8.21 7.48 -5.26
CA SER A 340 8.64 7.97 -3.95
C SER A 340 9.82 8.92 -4.08
N VAL A 341 9.75 10.04 -3.36
CA VAL A 341 10.86 10.99 -3.23
C VAL A 341 11.75 10.57 -2.06
N ASN A 342 13.04 10.36 -2.30
CA ASN A 342 14.01 10.02 -1.25
C ASN A 342 14.36 11.25 -0.41
N LEU A 343 13.82 11.33 0.80
CA LEU A 343 13.98 12.50 1.69
C LEU A 343 15.44 12.78 2.09
N THR A 344 16.30 11.75 2.10
CA THR A 344 17.69 11.92 2.55
C THR A 344 18.51 12.81 1.62
N ARG A 345 18.06 12.99 0.37
CA ARG A 345 18.71 13.86 -0.63
C ARG A 345 18.50 15.35 -0.35
N PHE A 346 17.63 15.69 0.59
CA PHE A 346 17.25 17.07 0.87
C PHE A 346 17.80 17.58 2.21
N VAL A 347 18.57 16.78 2.96
CA VAL A 347 19.20 17.23 4.19
C VAL A 347 20.54 17.92 3.89
N GLU A 348 20.71 19.14 4.36
CA GLU A 348 21.98 19.87 4.38
C GLU A 348 22.61 19.80 5.79
N ASN A 349 23.95 19.83 5.88
CA ASN A 349 24.70 19.76 7.15
C ASN A 349 24.26 18.59 8.07
N ALA A 350 24.03 17.41 7.48
CA ALA A 350 23.53 16.25 8.18
C ALA A 350 24.35 15.95 9.46
N PHE A 351 23.65 15.61 10.53
CA PHE A 351 24.19 15.27 11.85
C PHE A 351 24.86 16.41 12.63
N THR A 352 24.85 17.66 12.13
CA THR A 352 25.35 18.83 12.88
C THR A 352 24.21 19.61 13.57
N ALA A 353 24.53 20.67 14.33
CA ALA A 353 23.51 21.53 14.93
C ALA A 353 22.80 22.42 13.88
N GLU A 354 23.39 22.56 12.70
CA GLU A 354 22.92 23.34 11.55
C GLU A 354 22.20 22.47 10.51
N ALA A 355 21.87 21.22 10.86
CA ALA A 355 21.17 20.30 9.98
C ALA A 355 19.80 20.87 9.59
N GLU A 356 19.53 20.98 8.29
CA GLU A 356 18.30 21.57 7.78
C GLU A 356 17.77 20.82 6.55
N PHE A 357 16.48 20.98 6.25
CA PHE A 357 15.84 20.36 5.10
C PHE A 357 15.62 21.39 3.98
N ASP A 358 16.10 21.09 2.78
CA ASP A 358 15.95 21.91 1.58
C ASP A 358 14.55 21.76 0.96
N TRP A 359 13.61 22.54 1.50
CA TRP A 359 12.21 22.58 1.05
C TRP A 359 12.06 23.02 -0.40
N GLN A 360 12.93 23.91 -0.89
CA GLN A 360 12.84 24.47 -2.23
C GLN A 360 13.19 23.42 -3.30
N ARG A 361 14.29 22.67 -3.08
CA ARG A 361 14.65 21.56 -3.96
C ARG A 361 13.65 20.42 -3.85
N PHE A 362 13.14 20.13 -2.65
CA PHE A 362 12.08 19.13 -2.46
C PHE A 362 10.85 19.45 -3.31
N ALA A 363 10.32 20.68 -3.20
CA ALA A 363 9.19 21.12 -4.01
C ALA A 363 9.48 21.04 -5.53
N ARG A 364 10.69 21.44 -5.97
CA ARG A 364 11.05 21.32 -7.40
C ARG A 364 11.05 19.86 -7.87
N VAL A 365 11.62 18.93 -7.08
CA VAL A 365 11.63 17.50 -7.42
C VAL A 365 10.21 16.96 -7.46
N VAL A 366 9.36 17.29 -6.49
CA VAL A 366 7.95 16.87 -6.47
C VAL A 366 7.20 17.38 -7.71
N ALA A 367 7.38 18.64 -8.11
CA ALA A 367 6.73 19.20 -9.29
C ALA A 367 7.14 18.46 -10.59
N VAL A 368 8.44 18.30 -10.83
CA VAL A 368 8.94 17.58 -12.02
C VAL A 368 8.49 16.12 -11.99
N PHE A 369 8.54 15.47 -10.83
CA PHE A 369 8.13 14.08 -10.68
C PHE A 369 6.62 13.90 -10.86
N THR A 370 5.80 14.88 -10.52
CA THR A 370 4.34 14.85 -10.73
C THR A 370 4.03 14.76 -12.22
N ARG A 371 4.73 15.55 -13.06
CA ARG A 371 4.60 15.43 -14.52
C ARG A 371 5.12 14.10 -15.05
N MET A 372 6.25 13.62 -14.51
CA MET A 372 6.79 12.31 -14.89
C MET A 372 5.79 11.18 -14.64
N LEU A 373 5.12 11.19 -13.48
CA LEU A 373 4.09 10.21 -13.12
C LEU A 373 2.82 10.37 -13.98
N ASP A 374 2.39 11.59 -14.32
CA ASP A 374 1.29 11.82 -15.28
C ASP A 374 1.61 11.22 -16.66
N ASN A 375 2.86 11.34 -17.13
CA ASN A 375 3.28 10.78 -18.41
C ASN A 375 3.27 9.24 -18.43
N VAL A 376 3.49 8.58 -17.28
CA VAL A 376 3.44 7.11 -17.18
C VAL A 376 2.05 6.56 -17.50
N VAL A 377 0.98 7.34 -17.31
CA VAL A 377 -0.39 6.95 -17.69
C VAL A 377 -0.46 6.54 -19.17
N GLU A 378 0.30 7.20 -20.04
CA GLU A 378 0.31 6.94 -21.49
C GLU A 378 0.97 5.60 -21.85
N ILE A 379 1.90 5.11 -21.02
CA ILE A 379 2.67 3.87 -21.22
C ILE A 379 2.33 2.80 -20.17
N ASN A 380 1.09 2.80 -19.65
CA ASN A 380 0.66 1.94 -18.53
C ASN A 380 0.83 0.43 -18.80
N GLY A 381 0.61 -0.05 -20.03
CA GLY A 381 0.73 -1.47 -20.38
C GLY A 381 -0.23 -2.41 -19.62
N LEU A 382 -1.37 -1.92 -19.11
CA LEU A 382 -2.34 -2.73 -18.38
C LEU A 382 -3.06 -3.72 -19.32
N PRO A 383 -3.29 -4.97 -18.90
CA PRO A 383 -3.85 -6.01 -19.77
C PRO A 383 -5.37 -5.86 -19.97
N LEU A 384 -6.10 -5.34 -18.97
CA LEU A 384 -7.57 -5.27 -19.01
C LEU A 384 -8.06 -3.91 -19.51
N ALA A 385 -9.13 -3.91 -20.31
CA ALA A 385 -9.72 -2.68 -20.84
C ALA A 385 -10.29 -1.77 -19.74
N GLY A 386 -11.01 -2.34 -18.76
CA GLY A 386 -11.54 -1.59 -17.63
C GLY A 386 -10.45 -0.86 -16.83
N GLN A 387 -9.33 -1.54 -16.55
CA GLN A 387 -8.19 -0.92 -15.86
C GLN A 387 -7.56 0.22 -16.66
N ARG A 388 -7.47 0.07 -17.99
CA ARG A 388 -6.97 1.12 -18.89
C ARG A 388 -7.91 2.34 -18.93
N GLU A 389 -9.22 2.11 -18.88
CA GLU A 389 -10.19 3.20 -18.86
C GLU A 389 -10.11 3.98 -17.54
N GLU A 390 -10.09 3.27 -16.41
CA GLU A 390 -9.98 3.87 -15.08
C GLU A 390 -8.76 4.78 -14.95
N ILE A 391 -7.57 4.32 -15.36
CA ILE A 391 -6.35 5.11 -15.24
C ILE A 391 -6.32 6.30 -16.22
N ARG A 392 -6.91 6.18 -17.42
CA ARG A 392 -6.95 7.28 -18.40
C ARG A 392 -7.97 8.34 -18.01
N SER A 393 -9.13 7.92 -17.50
CA SER A 393 -10.23 8.80 -17.10
C SER A 393 -9.90 9.59 -15.83
N LYS A 394 -9.28 8.94 -14.83
CA LYS A 394 -9.05 9.54 -13.50
C LYS A 394 -7.60 9.97 -13.27
N ARG A 395 -6.65 9.44 -14.06
CA ARG A 395 -5.21 9.74 -14.03
C ARG A 395 -4.58 9.66 -12.64
N ARG A 396 -5.10 8.72 -11.83
CA ARG A 396 -4.65 8.50 -10.45
C ARG A 396 -3.18 8.10 -10.43
N HIS A 397 -2.43 8.76 -9.55
CA HIS A 397 -1.11 8.30 -9.15
C HIS A 397 -0.92 8.48 -7.66
N GLY A 398 0.03 7.73 -7.10
CA GLY A 398 0.39 7.77 -5.70
C GLY A 398 1.86 8.13 -5.54
N MET A 399 2.13 9.43 -5.41
CA MET A 399 3.44 9.91 -5.01
C MET A 399 3.54 9.93 -3.48
N GLY A 400 4.58 9.29 -2.97
CA GLY A 400 4.94 9.35 -1.56
C GLY A 400 6.39 9.75 -1.40
N PHE A 401 6.94 9.35 -0.27
CA PHE A 401 8.34 9.55 0.05
C PHE A 401 8.88 8.33 0.80
N LEU A 402 10.20 8.18 0.77
CA LEU A 402 10.94 7.18 1.53
C LEU A 402 12.08 7.85 2.31
N GLY A 403 12.68 7.10 3.22
CA GLY A 403 13.82 7.55 4.01
C GLY A 403 13.43 8.49 5.14
N LEU A 404 12.18 8.44 5.65
CA LEU A 404 11.75 9.30 6.75
C LEU A 404 12.60 9.08 8.01
N GLY A 405 12.72 7.83 8.48
CA GLY A 405 13.55 7.48 9.64
C GLY A 405 15.00 7.92 9.47
N SER A 406 15.60 7.63 8.32
CA SER A 406 16.95 8.09 7.97
C SER A 406 17.09 9.61 8.00
N THR A 407 16.11 10.32 7.44
CA THR A 407 16.09 11.80 7.40
C THR A 407 15.96 12.40 8.78
N LEU A 408 15.11 11.83 9.63
CA LEU A 408 14.97 12.26 11.02
C LEU A 408 16.29 12.11 11.78
N ALA A 409 16.97 10.96 11.65
CA ALA A 409 18.30 10.77 12.23
C ALA A 409 19.32 11.79 11.72
N MET A 410 19.32 12.07 10.40
CA MET A 410 20.20 13.09 9.79
C MET A 410 19.90 14.52 10.28
N LEU A 411 18.65 14.81 10.65
CA LEU A 411 18.22 16.07 11.25
C LEU A 411 18.33 16.08 12.78
N ARG A 412 18.85 15.00 13.39
CA ARG A 412 18.95 14.81 14.85
C ARG A 412 17.61 14.85 15.56
N LEU A 413 16.56 14.37 14.89
CA LEU A 413 15.21 14.23 15.42
C LEU A 413 14.96 12.76 15.77
N ARG A 414 14.52 12.51 17.00
CA ARG A 414 14.10 11.16 17.42
C ARG A 414 12.78 10.80 16.75
N TYR A 415 12.70 9.66 16.08
CA TYR A 415 11.44 9.14 15.53
C TYR A 415 10.36 9.08 16.62
N GLY A 416 9.12 9.43 16.30
CA GLY A 416 8.01 9.43 17.26
C GLY A 416 7.90 10.67 18.16
N ALA A 417 9.00 11.43 18.34
CA ALA A 417 8.95 12.68 19.10
C ALA A 417 8.06 13.73 18.40
N ALA A 418 7.52 14.68 19.18
CA ALA A 418 6.59 15.69 18.67
C ALA A 418 7.14 16.45 17.45
N GLU A 419 8.42 16.83 17.49
CA GLU A 419 9.11 17.53 16.40
C GLU A 419 9.24 16.65 15.14
N ALA A 420 9.41 15.33 15.30
CA ALA A 420 9.44 14.39 14.19
C ALA A 420 8.04 14.17 13.57
N VAL A 421 7.00 14.14 14.41
CA VAL A 421 5.60 14.10 13.99
C VAL A 421 5.25 15.36 13.20
N ASP A 422 5.62 16.54 13.71
CA ASP A 422 5.41 17.83 13.02
C ASP A 422 6.17 17.91 11.71
N PHE A 423 7.44 17.48 11.69
CA PHE A 423 8.24 17.40 10.48
C PHE A 423 7.58 16.49 9.43
N THR A 424 7.12 15.31 9.84
CA THR A 424 6.43 14.36 8.95
C THR A 424 5.19 14.99 8.32
N GLY A 425 4.36 15.67 9.13
CA GLY A 425 3.19 16.39 8.64
C GLY A 425 3.55 17.50 7.66
N LYS A 426 4.64 18.23 7.90
CA LYS A 426 5.14 19.29 7.01
C LYS A 426 5.63 18.75 5.67
N VAL A 427 6.37 17.64 5.65
CA VAL A 427 6.81 16.96 4.41
C VAL A 427 5.61 16.51 3.58
N ALA A 428 4.64 15.84 4.21
CA ALA A 428 3.44 15.36 3.52
C ALA A 428 2.60 16.53 2.97
N ARG A 429 2.48 17.63 3.73
CA ARG A 429 1.79 18.85 3.28
C ARG A 429 2.46 19.49 2.07
N GLU A 430 3.78 19.64 2.09
CA GLU A 430 4.51 20.27 0.99
C GLU A 430 4.44 19.42 -0.28
N LEU A 431 4.50 18.09 -0.15
CA LEU A 431 4.28 17.16 -1.26
C LEU A 431 2.89 17.35 -1.88
N ALA A 432 1.84 17.37 -1.05
CA ALA A 432 0.47 17.53 -1.51
C ALA A 432 0.23 18.88 -2.20
N LEU A 433 0.60 19.99 -1.56
CA LEU A 433 0.38 21.34 -2.12
C LEU A 433 1.13 21.54 -3.43
N THR A 434 2.39 21.10 -3.50
CA THR A 434 3.16 21.15 -4.74
C THR A 434 2.50 20.31 -5.83
N GLY A 435 2.08 19.09 -5.48
CA GLY A 435 1.34 18.20 -6.38
C GLY A 435 0.12 18.87 -7.00
N TRP A 436 -0.79 19.38 -6.17
CA TRP A 436 -2.02 20.02 -6.66
C TRP A 436 -1.78 21.28 -7.49
N ARG A 437 -0.78 22.10 -7.13
CA ARG A 437 -0.37 23.27 -7.95
C ARG A 437 0.15 22.83 -9.32
N THR A 438 1.02 21.81 -9.36
CA THR A 438 1.49 21.25 -10.62
C THR A 438 0.36 20.58 -11.41
N GLY A 439 -0.59 19.94 -10.74
CA GLY A 439 -1.78 19.36 -11.37
C GLY A 439 -2.66 20.39 -12.06
N LEU A 440 -2.83 21.58 -11.46
CA LEU A 440 -3.50 22.73 -12.09
C LEU A 440 -2.74 23.23 -13.33
N GLU A 441 -1.43 23.42 -13.22
CA GLU A 441 -0.59 23.85 -14.34
C GLU A 441 -0.64 22.86 -15.51
N LEU A 442 -0.57 21.56 -15.21
CA LEU A 442 -0.69 20.49 -16.21
C LEU A 442 -2.10 20.42 -16.81
N ALA A 443 -3.15 20.76 -16.05
CA ALA A 443 -4.50 20.82 -16.59
C ALA A 443 -4.60 21.94 -17.65
N ALA A 444 -4.00 23.09 -17.40
CA ALA A 444 -3.97 24.20 -18.36
C ALA A 444 -3.15 23.86 -19.63
N GLU A 445 -2.09 23.05 -19.49
CA GLU A 445 -1.24 22.65 -20.62
C GLU A 445 -1.78 21.46 -21.42
N LYS A 446 -2.20 20.39 -20.72
CA LYS A 446 -2.53 19.07 -21.31
C LYS A 446 -4.00 18.70 -21.21
N GLY A 447 -4.82 19.53 -20.57
CA GLY A 447 -6.22 19.22 -20.23
C GLY A 447 -6.36 18.54 -18.87
N MET A 448 -7.51 18.73 -18.22
CA MET A 448 -7.85 18.07 -16.95
C MET A 448 -8.09 16.56 -17.14
N ALA A 449 -8.16 15.81 -16.03
CA ALA A 449 -8.59 14.41 -16.09
C ALA A 449 -10.01 14.31 -16.65
N PRO A 450 -10.31 13.40 -17.60
CA PRO A 450 -11.65 13.29 -18.20
C PRO A 450 -12.80 13.17 -17.20
N ALA A 451 -12.59 12.50 -16.07
CA ALA A 451 -13.58 12.39 -15.00
C ALA A 451 -13.97 13.75 -14.36
N LEU A 452 -13.12 14.77 -14.47
CA LEU A 452 -13.38 16.11 -13.94
C LEU A 452 -14.10 17.02 -14.95
N GLU A 453 -14.07 16.67 -16.23
CA GLU A 453 -14.74 17.41 -17.29
C GLU A 453 -16.23 17.07 -17.37
N HIS A 454 -16.61 15.82 -17.03
CA HIS A 454 -17.97 15.32 -17.13
C HIS A 454 -18.96 16.01 -16.16
N ASP A 455 -20.18 16.23 -16.61
CA ASP A 455 -21.29 16.72 -15.77
C ASP A 455 -22.01 15.57 -15.08
N TYR A 456 -22.09 15.62 -13.75
CA TYR A 456 -22.78 14.64 -12.92
C TYR A 456 -24.12 15.19 -12.45
N THR A 457 -25.15 14.36 -12.53
CA THR A 457 -26.46 14.67 -11.94
C THR A 457 -26.38 14.54 -10.44
N VAL A 458 -26.68 15.62 -9.72
CA VAL A 458 -26.75 15.65 -8.26
C VAL A 458 -27.92 14.78 -7.79
N THR A 459 -27.64 13.84 -6.90
CA THR A 459 -28.65 12.95 -6.31
C THR A 459 -28.93 13.33 -4.85
N ASP A 460 -30.07 12.88 -4.31
CA ASP A 460 -30.34 13.06 -2.87
C ASP A 460 -29.28 12.38 -1.99
N ALA A 461 -28.72 11.25 -2.43
CA ALA A 461 -27.62 10.58 -1.74
C ALA A 461 -26.35 11.47 -1.69
N MET A 462 -26.03 12.20 -2.76
CA MET A 462 -24.93 13.17 -2.75
C MET A 462 -25.20 14.29 -1.75
N LEU A 463 -26.40 14.86 -1.76
CA LEU A 463 -26.79 15.93 -0.85
C LEU A 463 -26.83 15.49 0.62
N ALA A 464 -27.13 14.21 0.90
CA ALA A 464 -27.04 13.65 2.23
C ALA A 464 -25.58 13.50 2.70
N ARG A 465 -24.68 13.09 1.79
CA ARG A 465 -23.24 12.98 2.08
C ARG A 465 -22.53 14.32 2.20
N ARG A 466 -23.03 15.35 1.50
CA ARG A 466 -22.49 16.73 1.45
C ARG A 466 -23.60 17.74 1.70
N PRO A 467 -24.08 17.87 2.95
CA PRO A 467 -25.16 18.80 3.29
C PRO A 467 -24.85 20.25 2.90
N GLU A 468 -23.58 20.65 2.88
CA GLU A 468 -23.14 21.98 2.44
C GLU A 468 -23.53 22.32 0.98
N MET A 469 -23.79 21.32 0.12
CA MET A 469 -24.30 21.56 -1.23
C MET A 469 -25.68 22.21 -1.19
N ARG A 470 -26.55 21.77 -0.26
CA ARG A 470 -27.90 22.34 -0.07
C ARG A 470 -27.81 23.77 0.45
N GLU A 471 -26.85 24.05 1.33
CA GLU A 471 -26.61 25.41 1.86
C GLU A 471 -26.20 26.38 0.75
N GLN A 472 -25.52 25.89 -0.28
CA GLN A 472 -25.18 26.63 -1.50
C GLN A 472 -26.30 26.67 -2.56
N GLY A 473 -27.49 26.17 -2.23
CA GLY A 473 -28.68 26.21 -3.09
C GLY A 473 -28.74 25.12 -4.17
N ILE A 474 -27.83 24.14 -4.15
CA ILE A 474 -27.82 23.01 -5.09
C ILE A 474 -28.92 22.01 -4.72
N LYS A 475 -29.63 21.49 -5.73
CA LYS A 475 -30.78 20.60 -5.59
C LYS A 475 -30.57 19.29 -6.34
N ALA A 476 -31.31 18.26 -5.94
CA ALA A 476 -31.34 17.01 -6.68
C ALA A 476 -31.85 17.26 -8.11
N GLY A 477 -31.18 16.67 -9.09
CA GLY A 477 -31.42 16.90 -10.52
C GLY A 477 -30.56 17.99 -11.16
N ASP A 478 -29.88 18.84 -10.38
CA ASP A 478 -28.89 19.78 -10.92
C ASP A 478 -27.74 19.03 -11.56
N LYS A 479 -27.09 19.64 -12.56
CA LYS A 479 -25.88 19.11 -13.19
C LYS A 479 -24.68 19.94 -12.79
N LEU A 480 -23.66 19.28 -12.25
CA LEU A 480 -22.41 19.91 -11.86
C LEU A 480 -21.22 19.21 -12.50
N PRO A 481 -20.23 19.95 -13.01
CA PRO A 481 -19.03 19.33 -13.55
C PRO A 481 -18.21 18.68 -12.44
N GLY A 482 -17.55 17.56 -12.76
CA GLY A 482 -16.75 16.77 -11.83
C GLY A 482 -15.67 17.60 -11.12
N ARG A 483 -15.06 18.58 -11.80
CA ARG A 483 -14.08 19.52 -11.19
C ARG A 483 -14.65 20.33 -10.02
N VAL A 484 -15.93 20.70 -10.06
CA VAL A 484 -16.58 21.44 -8.96
C VAL A 484 -16.89 20.50 -7.79
N LEU A 485 -17.40 19.30 -8.08
CA LEU A 485 -17.67 18.27 -7.07
C LEU A 485 -16.38 17.78 -6.37
N HIS A 486 -15.30 17.68 -7.14
CA HIS A 486 -13.96 17.33 -6.66
C HIS A 486 -13.37 18.44 -5.80
N ALA A 487 -13.22 19.66 -6.34
CA ALA A 487 -12.49 20.72 -5.66
C ALA A 487 -13.24 21.29 -4.45
N ARG A 488 -14.56 21.55 -4.55
CA ARG A 488 -15.31 22.24 -3.49
C ARG A 488 -15.96 21.31 -2.47
N PHE A 489 -16.27 20.07 -2.88
CA PHE A 489 -17.09 19.15 -2.07
C PHE A 489 -16.39 17.83 -1.72
N SER A 490 -15.13 17.62 -2.10
CA SER A 490 -14.28 16.61 -1.46
C SER A 490 -13.86 17.07 -0.07
N ARG A 491 -13.99 16.20 0.94
CA ARG A 491 -13.51 16.47 2.31
C ARG A 491 -11.99 16.67 2.34
N TYR A 492 -11.26 15.95 1.50
CA TYR A 492 -9.82 16.12 1.39
C TYR A 492 -9.46 17.47 0.74
N MET A 493 -10.15 17.88 -0.34
CA MET A 493 -9.86 19.18 -0.98
C MET A 493 -10.27 20.37 -0.11
N GLN A 494 -11.32 20.24 0.72
CA GLN A 494 -11.66 21.23 1.74
C GLN A 494 -10.50 21.46 2.72
N LYS A 495 -9.78 20.40 3.09
CA LYS A 495 -8.56 20.51 3.90
C LYS A 495 -7.40 21.22 3.18
N ILE A 496 -7.26 21.01 1.87
CA ILE A 496 -6.32 21.80 1.06
C ILE A 496 -6.72 23.29 1.07
N ALA A 497 -8.02 23.59 1.02
CA ALA A 497 -8.54 24.96 1.03
C ALA A 497 -8.29 25.69 2.35
N GLU A 498 -8.13 24.99 3.48
CA GLU A 498 -7.73 25.60 4.76
C GLU A 498 -6.35 26.26 4.69
N VAL A 499 -5.47 25.78 3.80
CA VAL A 499 -4.11 26.29 3.63
C VAL A 499 -3.95 27.14 2.37
N ASP A 500 -4.56 26.72 1.26
CA ASP A 500 -4.48 27.42 -0.03
C ASP A 500 -5.88 27.47 -0.69
N PRO A 501 -6.77 28.35 -0.21
CA PRO A 501 -8.14 28.45 -0.74
C PRO A 501 -8.16 28.91 -2.19
N ALA A 502 -7.19 29.73 -2.60
CA ALA A 502 -7.08 30.22 -3.97
C ALA A 502 -6.78 29.08 -4.95
N LEU A 503 -5.90 28.14 -4.57
CA LEU A 503 -5.63 26.94 -5.36
C LEU A 503 -6.91 26.11 -5.58
N VAL A 504 -7.68 25.86 -4.53
CA VAL A 504 -8.90 25.05 -4.64
C VAL A 504 -9.95 25.71 -5.51
N GLU A 505 -10.09 27.04 -5.44
CA GLU A 505 -11.00 27.77 -6.32
C GLU A 505 -10.54 27.70 -7.79
N GLN A 506 -9.24 27.84 -8.07
CA GLN A 506 -8.71 27.68 -9.42
C GLN A 506 -8.90 26.25 -9.95
N LEU A 507 -8.77 25.22 -9.10
CA LEU A 507 -9.07 23.84 -9.45
C LEU A 507 -10.56 23.62 -9.76
N ALA A 508 -11.46 24.30 -9.06
CA ALA A 508 -12.90 24.26 -9.34
C ALA A 508 -13.24 24.90 -10.70
N GLU A 509 -12.54 25.97 -11.07
CA GLU A 509 -12.72 26.67 -12.34
C GLU A 509 -12.10 25.91 -13.52
N GLN A 510 -10.83 25.51 -13.40
CA GLN A 510 -10.00 25.01 -14.51
C GLN A 510 -9.85 23.49 -14.53
N GLY A 511 -10.08 22.81 -13.41
CA GLY A 511 -9.83 21.38 -13.25
C GLY A 511 -8.37 21.04 -12.89
N CYS A 512 -8.12 19.77 -12.64
CA CYS A 512 -6.80 19.21 -12.34
C CYS A 512 -6.42 18.14 -13.38
N ARG A 513 -5.12 17.97 -13.67
CA ARG A 513 -4.65 16.90 -14.56
C ARG A 513 -4.97 15.49 -14.05
N PHE A 514 -5.15 15.33 -12.74
CA PHE A 514 -5.41 14.05 -12.09
C PHE A 514 -6.39 14.22 -10.93
N THR A 515 -7.04 13.12 -10.56
CA THR A 515 -8.01 13.14 -9.44
C THR A 515 -7.37 12.83 -8.09
N HIS A 516 -6.23 12.13 -8.08
CA HIS A 516 -5.46 11.77 -6.89
C HIS A 516 -3.96 11.90 -7.15
N HIS A 517 -3.23 12.37 -6.15
CA HIS A 517 -1.80 12.68 -6.23
C HIS A 517 -0.91 11.80 -5.35
N SER A 518 -1.36 11.48 -4.14
CA SER A 518 -0.47 11.12 -3.04
C SER A 518 -0.81 9.78 -2.38
N SER A 519 0.23 9.02 -2.09
CA SER A 519 0.15 7.74 -1.38
C SER A 519 1.54 7.33 -0.94
N ILE A 520 1.66 6.68 0.22
CA ILE A 520 2.95 6.21 0.71
C ILE A 520 2.99 4.69 0.63
N ALA A 521 3.86 4.19 -0.23
CA ALA A 521 4.08 2.76 -0.44
C ALA A 521 5.15 2.21 0.52
N PRO A 522 5.28 0.87 0.66
CA PRO A 522 6.33 0.26 1.49
C PRO A 522 7.76 0.54 1.01
N THR A 523 7.97 0.73 -0.30
CA THR A 523 9.28 1.01 -0.93
C THR A 523 10.43 0.01 -0.70
N GLY A 524 10.22 -1.13 -0.03
CA GLY A 524 11.30 -2.03 0.41
C GLY A 524 12.42 -2.31 -0.60
N THR A 525 12.10 -2.75 -1.82
CA THR A 525 13.13 -3.06 -2.83
C THR A 525 13.78 -1.80 -3.40
N ILE A 526 12.99 -0.75 -3.71
CA ILE A 526 13.54 0.48 -4.30
C ILE A 526 14.38 1.27 -3.30
N SER A 527 14.03 1.23 -2.01
CA SER A 527 14.80 1.89 -0.96
C SER A 527 16.17 1.24 -0.81
N LEU A 528 16.22 -0.09 -0.72
CA LEU A 528 17.48 -0.82 -0.66
C LEU A 528 18.35 -0.57 -1.89
N SER A 529 17.81 -0.69 -3.10
CA SER A 529 18.63 -0.70 -4.31
C SER A 529 18.93 0.68 -4.89
N LEU A 530 17.99 1.63 -4.81
CA LEU A 530 18.10 2.95 -5.46
C LEU A 530 18.29 4.10 -4.44
N ALA A 531 17.96 3.87 -3.16
CA ALA A 531 18.19 4.83 -2.08
C ALA A 531 19.24 4.33 -1.06
N ASN A 532 20.07 3.35 -1.46
CA ASN A 532 21.18 2.84 -0.66
C ASN A 532 20.78 2.39 0.75
N ASN A 533 19.62 1.75 0.87
CA ASN A 533 19.02 1.29 2.12
C ASN A 533 18.62 2.42 3.09
N ALA A 534 18.10 3.52 2.56
CA ALA A 534 17.32 4.46 3.35
C ALA A 534 16.10 3.75 3.97
N SER A 535 15.57 4.29 5.06
CA SER A 535 14.39 3.71 5.71
C SER A 535 13.20 3.66 4.73
N ASN A 536 12.34 2.67 4.91
CA ASN A 536 11.29 2.35 3.94
C ASN A 536 10.08 3.27 4.13
N GLY A 537 9.64 4.01 3.12
CA GLY A 537 8.45 4.86 3.23
C GLY A 537 8.53 5.82 4.42
N ILE A 538 7.56 5.71 5.33
CA ILE A 538 7.56 6.38 6.64
C ILE A 538 7.97 5.48 7.82
N GLU A 539 8.46 4.27 7.55
CA GLU A 539 8.97 3.37 8.59
C GLU A 539 10.23 3.97 9.25
N PRO A 540 10.44 3.72 10.55
CA PRO A 540 11.76 3.91 11.14
C PRO A 540 12.75 2.90 10.51
N THR A 541 14.02 3.07 10.83
CA THR A 541 15.03 2.10 10.41
C THR A 541 14.80 0.78 11.15
N PHE A 542 14.74 -0.34 10.42
CA PHE A 542 14.52 -1.64 11.06
C PHE A 542 15.67 -2.05 11.99
N ALA A 543 16.89 -1.93 11.47
CA ALA A 543 18.15 -2.10 12.18
C ALA A 543 19.24 -1.35 11.40
N HIS A 544 20.22 -0.79 12.09
CA HIS A 544 21.29 -0.02 11.42
C HIS A 544 22.31 -0.88 10.71
N GLN A 545 22.51 -2.13 11.15
CA GLN A 545 23.31 -3.17 10.51
C GLN A 545 22.61 -4.51 10.69
N TYR A 546 22.46 -5.26 9.60
CA TYR A 546 21.85 -6.60 9.61
C TYR A 546 22.28 -7.39 8.38
N SER A 547 22.19 -8.71 8.46
CA SER A 547 22.55 -9.57 7.33
C SER A 547 21.35 -9.96 6.49
N ARG A 548 21.55 -10.05 5.18
CA ARG A 548 20.55 -10.54 4.23
C ARG A 548 21.08 -11.72 3.43
N ASN A 549 20.25 -12.73 3.28
CA ASN A 549 20.53 -13.84 2.37
C ASN A 549 20.34 -13.39 0.91
N VAL A 550 21.42 -13.34 0.14
CA VAL A 550 21.40 -13.02 -1.29
C VAL A 550 21.74 -14.27 -2.08
N ILE A 551 20.92 -14.61 -3.07
CA ILE A 551 21.20 -15.69 -4.02
C ILE A 551 22.03 -15.09 -5.15
N ARG A 552 23.31 -15.48 -5.24
CA ARG A 552 24.16 -15.11 -6.38
C ARG A 552 23.85 -15.97 -7.59
N GLU A 553 23.81 -15.34 -8.76
CA GLU A 553 23.59 -16.00 -10.03
C GLU A 553 24.65 -17.10 -10.24
N GLY A 554 24.20 -18.34 -10.47
CA GLY A 554 25.09 -19.51 -10.64
C GLY A 554 25.46 -20.27 -9.36
N LYS A 555 25.08 -19.82 -8.16
CA LYS A 555 25.23 -20.57 -6.90
C LYS A 555 23.87 -21.05 -6.38
N LYS A 556 23.82 -22.29 -5.87
CA LYS A 556 22.64 -22.86 -5.21
C LYS A 556 22.50 -22.45 -3.74
N SER A 557 23.57 -21.97 -3.10
CA SER A 557 23.57 -21.52 -1.71
C SER A 557 23.39 -20.00 -1.57
N LYS A 558 22.66 -19.59 -0.53
CA LYS A 558 22.49 -18.18 -0.12
C LYS A 558 23.81 -17.69 0.49
N GLU A 559 24.32 -16.54 0.05
CA GLU A 559 25.45 -15.86 0.68
C GLU A 559 24.89 -14.79 1.64
N LYS A 560 25.42 -14.73 2.85
CA LYS A 560 25.03 -13.76 3.87
C LYS A 560 25.80 -12.46 3.62
N VAL A 561 25.08 -11.40 3.22
CA VAL A 561 25.67 -10.10 2.93
C VAL A 561 25.23 -9.12 4.03
N GLU A 562 26.20 -8.44 4.63
CA GLU A 562 25.93 -7.35 5.57
C GLU A 562 25.33 -6.16 4.83
N VAL A 563 24.28 -5.59 5.43
CA VAL A 563 23.57 -4.43 4.92
C VAL A 563 23.51 -3.38 6.02
N ASP A 564 23.98 -2.19 5.70
CA ASP A 564 23.90 -1.03 6.59
C ASP A 564 22.74 -0.13 6.19
N SER A 565 22.13 0.53 7.16
CA SER A 565 21.18 1.63 6.92
C SER A 565 21.88 2.84 6.28
N PHE A 566 21.14 3.62 5.48
CA PHE A 566 21.70 4.80 4.81
C PHE A 566 22.30 5.81 5.79
N GLU A 567 21.61 6.12 6.89
CA GLU A 567 22.07 7.08 7.88
C GLU A 567 23.34 6.60 8.60
N LEU A 568 23.51 5.29 8.82
CA LEU A 568 24.77 4.75 9.35
C LEU A 568 25.90 4.93 8.33
N LEU A 569 25.66 4.61 7.06
CA LEU A 569 26.66 4.83 5.99
C LEU A 569 27.03 6.31 5.87
N ALA A 570 26.03 7.20 5.92
CA ALA A 570 26.23 8.64 5.85
C ALA A 570 27.01 9.17 7.06
N TYR A 571 26.68 8.71 8.27
CA TYR A 571 27.37 9.11 9.50
C TYR A 571 28.82 8.62 9.53
N ARG A 572 29.07 7.39 9.10
CA ARG A 572 30.43 6.88 8.92
C ARG A 572 31.24 7.68 7.91
N HIS A 573 30.58 8.11 6.83
CA HIS A 573 31.24 8.89 5.79
C HIS A 573 31.55 10.33 6.22
N LEU A 574 30.66 10.96 6.98
CA LEU A 574 30.72 12.39 7.29
C LEU A 574 31.30 12.73 8.66
N ILE A 575 31.04 11.89 9.67
CA ILE A 575 31.25 12.21 11.08
C ILE A 575 32.29 11.29 11.71
N ASP A 576 32.03 9.97 11.73
CA ASP A 576 32.90 9.00 12.39
C ASP A 576 32.99 7.67 11.61
N PRO A 577 34.09 7.43 10.86
CA PRO A 577 34.30 6.19 10.10
C PRO A 577 34.25 4.90 10.93
N GLN A 578 34.40 4.99 12.26
CA GLN A 578 34.41 3.85 13.17
C GLN A 578 33.10 3.69 13.96
N ALA A 579 32.09 4.54 13.69
CA ALA A 579 30.80 4.45 14.35
C ALA A 579 30.19 3.05 14.21
N SER A 580 29.68 2.52 15.32
CA SER A 580 29.14 1.16 15.37
C SER A 580 27.78 1.15 16.07
N PRO A 581 26.76 0.49 15.48
CA PRO A 581 25.48 0.31 16.15
C PRO A 581 25.56 -0.60 17.38
N PHE A 582 26.67 -1.33 17.55
CA PHE A 582 26.90 -2.21 18.70
C PHE A 582 27.75 -1.55 19.81
N ALA A 583 28.26 -0.33 19.58
CA ALA A 583 29.02 0.38 20.61
C ALA A 583 28.06 0.97 21.65
N THR A 584 28.14 0.49 22.89
CA THR A 584 27.30 0.93 24.02
C THR A 584 27.94 2.05 24.85
N GLU A 585 29.24 2.27 24.68
CA GLU A 585 30.00 3.33 25.35
C GLU A 585 31.17 3.82 24.48
N GLY A 586 31.66 5.03 24.76
CA GLY A 586 32.83 5.61 24.09
C GLY A 586 32.50 6.43 22.83
N PRO A 587 33.54 6.92 22.12
CA PRO A 587 33.39 7.93 21.06
C PRO A 587 32.70 7.42 19.78
N HIS A 588 32.59 6.10 19.62
CA HIS A 588 32.01 5.45 18.43
C HIS A 588 30.55 5.02 18.62
N GLN A 589 29.98 5.30 19.79
CA GLN A 589 28.56 5.08 20.08
C GLN A 589 27.72 5.99 19.18
N LEU A 590 26.67 5.41 18.59
CA LEU A 590 25.70 6.19 17.83
C LEU A 590 24.90 7.11 18.76
N PRO A 591 24.64 8.36 18.35
CA PRO A 591 23.76 9.27 19.09
C PRO A 591 22.35 8.72 19.30
N ASP A 592 21.65 9.23 20.31
CA ASP A 592 20.30 8.81 20.71
C ASP A 592 19.20 8.99 19.65
N TYR A 593 19.44 9.83 18.64
CA TYR A 593 18.55 10.00 17.50
C TYR A 593 18.70 8.90 16.42
N PHE A 594 19.65 7.96 16.56
CA PHE A 594 19.71 6.73 15.76
C PHE A 594 18.69 5.72 16.28
N VAL A 595 17.44 5.95 15.90
CA VAL A 595 16.29 5.16 16.33
C VAL A 595 16.04 3.99 15.39
N THR A 596 15.90 2.80 15.97
CA THR A 596 15.44 1.61 15.28
C THR A 596 13.98 1.31 15.58
N THR A 597 13.40 0.33 14.89
CA THR A 597 12.05 -0.16 15.16
C THR A 597 11.83 -0.56 16.63
N ASP A 598 12.84 -1.07 17.33
CA ASP A 598 12.69 -1.53 18.73
C ASP A 598 12.55 -0.38 19.72
N ASP A 599 13.06 0.79 19.37
CA ASP A 599 12.98 1.97 20.22
C ASP A 599 11.65 2.71 20.04
N VAL A 600 10.77 2.26 19.13
CA VAL A 600 9.54 2.96 18.76
C VAL A 600 8.32 2.23 19.32
N SER A 601 7.54 2.93 20.14
CA SER A 601 6.27 2.42 20.65
C SER A 601 5.20 2.31 19.54
N PRO A 602 4.19 1.43 19.71
CA PRO A 602 3.07 1.35 18.78
C PRO A 602 2.35 2.70 18.58
N GLN A 603 2.22 3.51 19.62
CA GLN A 603 1.58 4.83 19.58
C GLN A 603 2.40 5.82 18.74
N GLU A 604 3.73 5.87 18.91
CA GLU A 604 4.62 6.70 18.09
C GLU A 604 4.53 6.34 16.60
N HIS A 605 4.44 5.05 16.28
CA HIS A 605 4.20 4.60 14.90
C HIS A 605 2.87 5.12 14.34
N VAL A 606 1.78 5.04 15.12
CA VAL A 606 0.45 5.54 14.72
C VAL A 606 0.47 7.06 14.56
N ASP A 607 1.17 7.79 15.42
CA ASP A 607 1.25 9.26 15.36
C ASP A 607 1.98 9.76 14.12
N ILE A 608 3.09 9.11 13.75
CA ILE A 608 3.79 9.40 12.49
C ILE A 608 2.89 9.10 11.28
N GLN A 609 2.18 7.97 11.30
CA GLN A 609 1.23 7.63 10.23
C GLN A 609 0.11 8.69 10.14
N ALA A 610 -0.45 9.14 11.26
CA ALA A 610 -1.54 10.11 11.31
C ALA A 610 -1.10 11.49 10.80
N ALA A 611 0.12 11.92 11.15
CA ALA A 611 0.69 13.16 10.65
C ALA A 611 0.83 13.16 9.12
N ALA A 612 1.29 12.06 8.53
CA ALA A 612 1.33 11.92 7.08
C ALA A 612 -0.06 11.78 6.44
N GLN A 613 -0.93 10.93 7.01
CA GLN A 613 -2.25 10.58 6.47
C GLN A 613 -3.14 11.81 6.27
N THR A 614 -2.95 12.82 7.12
CA THR A 614 -3.57 14.13 7.06
C THR A 614 -3.49 14.77 5.68
N TRP A 615 -2.39 14.59 4.96
CA TRP A 615 -2.12 15.19 3.65
C TRP A 615 -2.08 14.17 2.51
N VAL A 616 -2.39 12.90 2.79
CA VAL A 616 -2.42 11.82 1.79
C VAL A 616 -3.86 11.51 1.37
N ASP A 617 -4.19 11.78 0.10
CA ASP A 617 -5.53 11.59 -0.48
C ASP A 617 -5.89 10.12 -0.75
N SER A 618 -4.94 9.26 -1.14
CA SER A 618 -5.15 7.80 -1.16
C SER A 618 -4.98 7.20 0.26
N SER A 619 -4.00 6.33 0.50
CA SER A 619 -3.70 5.75 1.82
C SER A 619 -2.19 5.54 1.99
N ILE A 620 -1.79 4.99 3.12
CA ILE A 620 -0.40 4.74 3.52
C ILE A 620 -0.26 3.26 3.87
N SER A 621 0.76 2.61 3.32
CA SER A 621 1.23 1.33 3.83
C SER A 621 2.18 1.59 5.00
N LYS A 622 1.78 1.16 6.20
CA LYS A 622 2.56 1.28 7.42
C LYS A 622 2.41 0.00 8.23
N THR A 623 3.53 -0.52 8.71
CA THR A 623 3.56 -1.59 9.70
C THR A 623 3.75 -0.99 11.09
N ILE A 624 2.78 -1.13 11.98
CA ILE A 624 2.98 -0.83 13.40
C ILE A 624 3.72 -2.03 13.99
N ASN A 625 5.03 -1.93 14.14
CA ASN A 625 5.79 -3.01 14.77
C ASN A 625 5.49 -3.01 16.27
N VAL A 626 5.35 -4.20 16.81
CA VAL A 626 4.94 -4.42 18.18
C VAL A 626 5.98 -5.30 18.85
N PRO A 627 6.48 -4.93 20.05
CA PRO A 627 7.40 -5.76 20.81
C PRO A 627 6.86 -7.18 21.00
N SER A 628 7.72 -8.18 20.84
CA SER A 628 7.35 -9.59 20.96
C SER A 628 6.81 -9.94 22.35
N ASP A 629 7.22 -9.19 23.38
CA ASP A 629 6.88 -9.38 24.78
C ASP A 629 5.78 -8.42 25.29
N ILE A 630 5.17 -7.60 24.43
CA ILE A 630 4.07 -6.72 24.83
C ILE A 630 2.91 -7.52 25.46
N ASP A 631 2.29 -6.97 26.50
CA ASP A 631 1.07 -7.58 27.04
C ASP A 631 -0.12 -7.36 26.09
N TYR A 632 -1.03 -8.34 26.05
CA TYR A 632 -2.22 -8.25 25.19
C TYR A 632 -3.11 -7.05 25.56
N ASP A 633 -3.20 -6.68 26.84
CA ASP A 633 -3.99 -5.54 27.28
C ASP A 633 -3.42 -4.20 26.82
N GLU A 634 -2.11 -4.10 26.59
CA GLU A 634 -1.46 -2.92 25.99
C GLU A 634 -1.61 -2.90 24.46
N PHE A 635 -1.70 -4.08 23.83
CA PHE A 635 -1.86 -4.23 22.39
C PHE A 635 -3.30 -3.97 21.89
N LYS A 636 -4.31 -4.46 22.62
CA LYS A 636 -5.70 -4.58 22.13
C LYS A 636 -6.36 -3.26 21.72
N ASP A 637 -5.83 -2.12 22.17
CA ASP A 637 -6.38 -0.80 21.89
C ASP A 637 -5.66 -0.05 20.75
N ILE A 638 -4.61 -0.61 20.13
CA ILE A 638 -3.87 0.04 19.04
C ILE A 638 -4.79 0.39 17.86
N TYR A 639 -5.68 -0.52 17.45
CA TYR A 639 -6.62 -0.25 16.36
C TYR A 639 -7.70 0.77 16.75
N LEU A 640 -8.08 0.84 18.02
CA LEU A 640 -9.00 1.87 18.52
C LEU A 640 -8.31 3.25 18.55
N TYR A 641 -7.03 3.30 18.92
CA TYR A 641 -6.22 4.52 18.85
C TYR A 641 -6.06 5.00 17.39
N ALA A 642 -5.75 4.09 16.47
CA ALA A 642 -5.69 4.37 15.03
C ALA A 642 -7.02 4.92 14.47
N TYR A 643 -8.15 4.36 14.92
CA TYR A 643 -9.48 4.85 14.60
C TYR A 643 -9.69 6.30 15.07
N HIS A 644 -9.38 6.59 16.33
CA HIS A 644 -9.50 7.94 16.89
C HIS A 644 -8.56 8.96 16.25
N LYS A 645 -7.42 8.52 15.71
CA LYS A 645 -6.49 9.35 14.93
C LYS A 645 -6.95 9.61 13.50
N GLY A 646 -8.07 9.03 13.07
CA GLY A 646 -8.65 9.25 11.74
C GLY A 646 -7.85 8.60 10.62
N LEU A 647 -7.14 7.51 10.91
CA LEU A 647 -6.43 6.74 9.88
C LEU A 647 -7.41 6.10 8.88
N LYS A 648 -6.93 5.76 7.68
CA LYS A 648 -7.70 5.02 6.67
C LYS A 648 -7.57 3.50 6.82
N GLY A 649 -6.51 3.05 7.49
CA GLY A 649 -6.27 1.67 7.84
C GLY A 649 -5.07 1.51 8.76
N CYS A 650 -4.93 0.34 9.35
CA CYS A 650 -3.86 -0.01 10.28
C CYS A 650 -3.50 -1.49 10.14
N THR A 651 -2.21 -1.77 10.24
CA THR A 651 -1.64 -3.13 10.25
C THR A 651 -0.58 -3.19 11.33
N THR A 652 -0.69 -4.14 12.24
CA THR A 652 0.36 -4.42 13.24
C THR A 652 1.14 -5.68 12.87
N PHE A 653 2.43 -5.68 13.18
CA PHE A 653 3.26 -6.88 13.11
C PHE A 653 3.91 -7.11 14.48
N ARG A 654 3.58 -8.24 15.10
CA ARG A 654 4.26 -8.74 16.29
C ARG A 654 5.01 -10.00 15.87
N PHE A 655 6.31 -10.05 16.14
CA PHE A 655 7.07 -11.26 15.88
C PHE A 655 6.59 -12.37 16.84
N ASN A 656 6.08 -13.46 16.27
CA ASN A 656 5.64 -14.62 17.02
C ASN A 656 6.37 -15.86 16.48
N PRO A 657 7.39 -16.38 17.16
CA PRO A 657 8.20 -17.48 16.66
C PRO A 657 7.42 -18.78 16.41
N GLU A 658 6.28 -18.97 17.10
CA GLU A 658 5.40 -20.13 16.88
C GLU A 658 4.58 -20.00 15.58
N ALA A 659 4.39 -18.77 15.08
CA ALA A 659 3.52 -18.47 13.94
C ALA A 659 4.26 -17.95 12.69
N PHE A 660 5.40 -17.26 12.82
CA PHE A 660 6.17 -16.67 11.70
C PHE A 660 7.68 -16.58 11.96
N GLN A 661 8.46 -16.67 10.89
CA GLN A 661 9.70 -15.91 10.76
C GLN A 661 9.48 -14.78 9.74
N GLY A 662 9.89 -13.55 10.08
CA GLY A 662 9.88 -12.42 9.15
C GLY A 662 10.89 -12.60 8.01
N VAL A 663 10.78 -11.79 6.95
CA VAL A 663 11.81 -11.78 5.86
C VAL A 663 13.10 -11.10 6.33
N LEU A 664 12.99 -10.20 7.29
CA LEU A 664 14.09 -9.62 8.03
C LEU A 664 14.17 -10.35 9.36
N VAL A 665 15.33 -10.91 9.67
CA VAL A 665 15.53 -11.64 10.90
C VAL A 665 16.83 -11.19 11.52
N ARG A 666 16.78 -10.79 12.78
CA ARG A 666 17.98 -10.45 13.54
C ARG A 666 18.64 -11.74 14.00
N GLU A 667 19.96 -11.73 14.13
CA GLU A 667 20.69 -12.92 14.59
C GLU A 667 20.25 -13.33 16.01
N GLU A 668 19.98 -12.36 16.88
CA GLU A 668 19.55 -12.62 18.25
C GLU A 668 18.16 -13.26 18.32
N ASP A 669 17.20 -12.80 17.50
CA ASP A 669 15.85 -13.39 17.43
C ASP A 669 15.91 -14.85 16.94
N ILE A 670 16.76 -15.15 15.96
CA ILE A 670 17.00 -16.51 15.48
C ILE A 670 17.62 -17.37 16.60
N ALA A 671 18.67 -16.87 17.26
CA ALA A 671 19.41 -17.62 18.27
C ALA A 671 18.59 -17.89 19.54
N ASN A 672 17.63 -17.03 19.85
CA ASN A 672 16.77 -17.14 21.03
C ASN A 672 15.47 -17.91 20.76
N THR A 673 15.12 -18.17 19.50
CA THR A 673 13.93 -18.95 19.15
C THR A 673 14.23 -20.45 19.15
N LEU A 674 13.40 -21.22 19.87
CA LEU A 674 13.45 -22.69 19.88
C LEU A 674 12.46 -23.27 18.86
N TYR A 675 12.96 -24.00 17.88
CA TYR A 675 12.16 -24.65 16.85
C TYR A 675 11.96 -26.11 17.21
N ARG A 676 10.70 -26.57 17.17
CA ARG A 676 10.33 -27.96 17.43
C ARG A 676 9.96 -28.66 16.12
N PHE A 677 10.65 -29.75 15.82
CA PHE A 677 10.41 -30.63 14.68
C PHE A 677 9.76 -31.91 15.16
N THR A 678 8.64 -32.30 14.56
CA THR A 678 8.02 -33.60 14.81
C THR A 678 8.56 -34.60 13.80
N LEU A 679 9.16 -35.69 14.29
CA LEU A 679 9.66 -36.78 13.46
C LEU A 679 8.52 -37.74 13.07
N SER A 680 8.77 -38.57 12.06
CA SER A 680 7.80 -39.55 11.54
C SER A 680 7.38 -40.62 12.56
N ASP A 681 8.17 -40.82 13.61
CA ASP A 681 7.85 -41.71 14.74
C ASP A 681 7.03 -41.02 15.84
N GLY A 682 6.66 -39.74 15.65
CA GLY A 682 5.88 -38.93 16.58
C GLY A 682 6.70 -38.30 17.71
N THR A 683 8.02 -38.51 17.75
CA THR A 683 8.90 -37.83 18.70
C THR A 683 9.23 -36.41 18.23
N SER A 684 9.66 -35.54 19.15
CA SER A 684 10.00 -34.16 18.83
C SER A 684 11.47 -33.84 19.11
N VAL A 685 12.12 -33.17 18.17
CA VAL A 685 13.47 -32.61 18.31
C VAL A 685 13.34 -31.10 18.44
N GLU A 686 14.04 -30.51 19.40
CA GLU A 686 14.10 -29.06 19.58
C GLU A 686 15.50 -28.56 19.25
N ALA A 687 15.57 -27.46 18.52
CA ALA A 687 16.82 -26.82 18.14
C ALA A 687 16.67 -25.30 18.16
N ARG A 688 17.70 -24.58 18.58
CA ARG A 688 17.72 -23.11 18.47
C ARG A 688 17.84 -22.70 17.01
N GLY A 689 17.26 -21.56 16.62
CA GLY A 689 17.14 -21.18 15.21
C GLY A 689 18.45 -21.13 14.41
N ASN A 690 19.58 -20.90 15.08
CA ASN A 690 20.92 -20.84 14.48
C ASN A 690 21.66 -22.19 14.49
N GLU A 691 21.13 -23.21 15.15
CA GLU A 691 21.71 -24.55 15.15
C GLU A 691 21.54 -25.20 13.77
N GLU A 692 22.59 -25.87 13.30
CA GLU A 692 22.58 -26.58 12.04
C GLU A 692 21.94 -27.97 12.19
N ILE A 693 21.01 -28.29 11.30
CA ILE A 693 20.28 -29.55 11.20
C ILE A 693 20.52 -30.11 9.81
N GLU A 694 20.95 -31.37 9.73
CA GLU A 694 21.01 -32.13 8.50
C GLU A 694 19.64 -32.77 8.23
N TYR A 695 19.03 -32.46 7.08
CA TYR A 695 17.72 -32.98 6.69
C TYR A 695 17.69 -33.20 5.17
N ASP A 696 17.24 -34.40 4.75
CA ASP A 696 17.19 -34.81 3.33
C ASP A 696 18.52 -34.65 2.56
N GLY A 697 19.66 -34.85 3.25
CA GLY A 697 21.00 -34.77 2.66
C GLY A 697 21.55 -33.34 2.49
N GLU A 698 20.85 -32.33 3.00
CA GLU A 698 21.30 -30.93 3.02
C GLU A 698 21.38 -30.40 4.47
N THR A 699 22.31 -29.48 4.71
CA THR A 699 22.45 -28.82 6.02
C THR A 699 21.71 -27.48 6.00
N HIS A 700 20.84 -27.28 6.98
CA HIS A 700 20.04 -26.07 7.15
C HIS A 700 20.22 -25.53 8.56
N THR A 701 20.03 -24.25 8.79
CA THR A 701 19.76 -23.79 10.17
C THR A 701 18.35 -24.22 10.58
N ALA A 702 18.10 -24.47 11.86
CA ALA A 702 16.81 -24.91 12.36
C ALA A 702 15.66 -23.98 11.91
N ALA A 703 15.88 -22.66 11.98
CA ALA A 703 14.98 -21.65 11.43
C ALA A 703 14.61 -21.91 9.95
N ASN A 704 15.62 -22.01 9.08
CA ASN A 704 15.41 -22.20 7.65
C ASN A 704 14.77 -23.56 7.32
N LEU A 705 15.12 -24.62 8.05
CA LEU A 705 14.52 -25.94 7.87
C LEU A 705 13.05 -25.94 8.26
N TYR A 706 12.73 -25.33 9.41
CA TYR A 706 11.36 -25.22 9.90
C TYR A 706 10.48 -24.47 8.89
N ASP A 707 10.99 -23.36 8.36
CA ASP A 707 10.33 -22.60 7.31
C ASP A 707 10.18 -23.43 6.02
N ALA A 708 11.21 -24.12 5.54
CA ALA A 708 11.13 -24.90 4.31
C ALA A 708 10.12 -26.06 4.40
N ILE A 709 10.07 -26.75 5.55
CA ILE A 709 9.06 -27.78 5.84
C ILE A 709 7.65 -27.15 5.87
N LYS A 710 7.50 -26.01 6.55
CA LYS A 710 6.24 -25.26 6.60
C LYS A 710 5.81 -24.74 5.23
N GLU A 711 6.76 -24.32 4.40
CA GLU A 711 6.58 -23.86 3.01
C GLU A 711 6.23 -25.02 2.06
N GLY A 712 6.40 -26.27 2.51
CA GLY A 712 6.09 -27.48 1.74
C GLY A 712 7.15 -27.79 0.68
N TYR A 713 8.35 -27.23 0.80
CA TYR A 713 9.49 -27.57 -0.04
C TYR A 713 9.98 -29.01 0.22
N TYR A 714 9.82 -29.47 1.46
CA TYR A 714 9.96 -30.87 1.83
C TYR A 714 8.57 -31.51 1.94
N GLY A 715 8.45 -32.78 1.54
CA GLY A 715 7.21 -33.53 1.71
C GLY A 715 6.78 -33.58 3.18
N LYS A 716 5.47 -33.59 3.45
CA LYS A 716 4.97 -33.93 4.78
C LYS A 716 5.37 -35.38 5.09
N LEU A 717 6.16 -35.59 6.13
CA LEU A 717 6.22 -36.87 6.83
C LEU A 717 5.40 -36.76 8.11
#